data_AF-A0A929IUA2-F1
#
_entry.id   AF-A0A929IUA2-F1
#
_cell.length_a   1.000
_cell.length_b   1.000
_cell.length_c   1.000
_cell.angle_alpha   90.00
_cell.angle_beta   90.00
_cell.angle_gamma   90.00
#
_symmetry.space_group_name_H-M   'P 1'
#
loop_
_entity.id
_entity.type
_entity.pdbx_description
1 polymer ?
#
loop_
_entity_poly.entity_id
_entity_poly.type
_entity_poly.pdbx_seq_one_letter_code
_entity_poly.pdbx_strand_id
1 'polypeptide(L)'
;MSRNVSNMELADLAADEAQRALLDFAVSHSPAIFYVAELGGKQPVRFISGNVETITGHKVSEFLERARYGREFIHPEDLPEYHLALRRLKRDGAITHEYRFASADGEYRWFRDELRLVGEDKKAATEFVGCMIDISAEREAAEKLRHAEGVNDAIIRTAMDAIVSADEYGMVIEFNPAAEAMFGYSRKETVGRSLSELIIPEAYRERHEAGIAKLLKTGKSAIANRRMQVEAMRADGSTFPAELTIGHADLGSHGIFIGEIRDMTKQRKDRAERKQLSNVLDNALKILPSGLAVTGADGTIIHCNDAFARPFGAKADNITGRDKSDVFAELMSKVESFEEGSATDGTVGIGDIEDWMANGTPAPLELQWDDGDWALLSCTPTSDGGFVTVLTDVTALKTAELEQRKSEELTRHVVENSPVPVSMVRMEDAAVIYESPAMCELFGVLPEERGSHVRDFAADPAEQKALARKALREGDIDGYEMQFRKTDGTVFWGEISIRLIDYHGETAAVTAIFDLTERRENEEMVRRVLEASPAPITMVGRDDGHIIYCSPAQLEIFGMESVPENMKAFDLYADAGDRDRFVAELKKSGRIEGFETRMKRADGSEFWASISARAVEYRGQDVLVSVTQDMTDQLAVEEEMASQRETLHQREKLSSLGEVLAGVAHELNNPLSVVVGQALMLKETATQPKNVERARKISEAADRCARIVKTFLAMARQQPAESLPVDINEVVESAMEVTGYSLRSADIDILLKLAPDLPPVLGDASQLGQVVTNLLVNAQQALEEVSSRRRVEISTEFDKPDGRVNITIRDNGPGIPADLKARIFEPLFTTKGVGSGTGIGLALCNRIVEVHGGKIKLDSREGYGARFVIRLPASTLTSRAPEEVEEARNIDHPLRVLVIDDEEDVADLLAEILELAGYEVMAAGSGADALRLIEREDFDVVLSDVRMPHLDGPALYGILRERKPELADRLAFVTGDTMSPKARRFLESTDRPYIEKPINPKEVRGLVLRLLEEA
;
A
#
# COMPACT_ATOMS: atom_id res chain seq x y z
N MET A 1 -65.78 -7.77 -44.36
CA MET A 1 -64.32 -7.71 -44.13
C MET A 1 -64.02 -6.92 -42.85
N SER A 2 -64.42 -7.41 -41.67
CA SER A 2 -64.24 -6.67 -40.39
C SER A 2 -63.96 -7.59 -39.20
N ARG A 3 -63.28 -8.72 -39.41
CA ARG A 3 -62.94 -9.69 -38.35
C ARG A 3 -61.46 -10.06 -38.22
N ASN A 4 -60.57 -9.45 -39.02
CA ASN A 4 -59.13 -9.75 -38.98
C ASN A 4 -58.25 -8.65 -38.34
N VAL A 5 -58.81 -7.51 -37.92
CA VAL A 5 -58.02 -6.42 -37.32
C VAL A 5 -57.85 -6.61 -35.80
N SER A 6 -58.85 -7.19 -35.11
CA SER A 6 -58.83 -7.31 -33.64
C SER A 6 -57.82 -8.32 -33.07
N ASN A 7 -57.44 -9.36 -33.81
CA ASN A 7 -56.46 -10.35 -33.33
C ASN A 7 -55.01 -9.89 -33.50
N MET A 8 -54.73 -9.01 -34.46
CA MET A 8 -53.38 -8.47 -34.69
C MET A 8 -53.08 -7.39 -33.66
N GLU A 9 -54.04 -6.50 -33.38
CA GLU A 9 -53.92 -5.49 -32.32
C GLU A 9 -53.77 -6.10 -30.93
N LEU A 10 -54.48 -7.19 -30.61
CA LEU A 10 -54.32 -7.92 -29.34
C LEU A 10 -52.98 -8.65 -29.22
N ALA A 11 -52.44 -9.16 -30.34
CA ALA A 11 -51.14 -9.83 -30.36
C ALA A 11 -49.99 -8.82 -30.26
N ASP A 12 -50.10 -7.68 -30.94
CA ASP A 12 -49.13 -6.59 -30.85
C ASP A 12 -49.14 -5.96 -29.45
N LEU A 13 -50.33 -5.78 -28.82
CA LEU A 13 -50.43 -5.29 -27.45
C LEU A 13 -49.81 -6.26 -26.44
N ALA A 14 -50.05 -7.57 -26.59
CA ALA A 14 -49.49 -8.61 -25.73
C ALA A 14 -47.97 -8.78 -25.91
N ALA A 15 -47.46 -8.62 -27.13
CA ALA A 15 -46.02 -8.62 -27.40
C ALA A 15 -45.34 -7.39 -26.79
N ASP A 16 -45.98 -6.23 -26.89
CA ASP A 16 -45.47 -4.99 -26.32
C ASP A 16 -45.47 -5.05 -24.77
N GLU A 17 -46.55 -5.54 -24.15
CA GLU A 17 -46.61 -5.82 -22.70
C GLU A 17 -45.57 -6.85 -22.25
N ALA A 18 -45.32 -7.88 -23.07
CA ALA A 18 -44.34 -8.89 -22.75
C ALA A 18 -42.91 -8.37 -22.79
N GLN A 19 -42.61 -7.57 -23.80
CA GLN A 19 -41.33 -6.88 -23.92
C GLN A 19 -41.15 -5.85 -22.79
N ARG A 20 -42.21 -5.12 -22.41
CA ARG A 20 -42.20 -4.20 -21.26
C ARG A 20 -41.85 -4.90 -19.94
N ALA A 21 -42.52 -6.01 -19.63
CA ALA A 21 -42.28 -6.76 -18.40
C ALA A 21 -40.86 -7.36 -18.35
N LEU A 22 -40.29 -7.74 -19.50
CA LEU A 22 -38.90 -8.22 -19.62
C LEU A 22 -37.90 -7.11 -19.28
N LEU A 23 -38.14 -5.94 -19.83
CA LEU A 23 -37.29 -4.77 -19.71
C LEU A 23 -37.25 -4.22 -18.29
N ASP A 24 -38.41 -4.02 -17.66
CA ASP A 24 -38.51 -3.58 -16.26
C ASP A 24 -37.84 -4.57 -15.29
N PHE A 25 -37.99 -5.86 -15.56
CA PHE A 25 -37.38 -6.93 -14.78
C PHE A 25 -35.85 -6.90 -14.85
N ALA A 26 -35.26 -6.73 -16.04
CA ALA A 26 -33.81 -6.70 -16.23
C ALA A 26 -33.15 -5.52 -15.49
N VAL A 27 -33.79 -4.35 -15.50
CA VAL A 27 -33.31 -3.15 -14.80
C VAL A 27 -33.44 -3.32 -13.28
N SER A 28 -34.61 -3.77 -12.81
CA SER A 28 -34.90 -3.89 -11.38
C SER A 28 -34.13 -5.03 -10.69
N HIS A 29 -33.55 -5.96 -11.43
CA HIS A 29 -32.72 -7.04 -10.89
C HIS A 29 -31.23 -6.90 -11.23
N SER A 30 -30.84 -5.82 -11.90
CA SER A 30 -29.44 -5.47 -12.11
C SER A 30 -28.76 -5.12 -10.78
N PRO A 31 -27.47 -5.40 -10.61
CA PRO A 31 -26.68 -4.85 -9.50
C PRO A 31 -26.43 -3.34 -9.61
N ALA A 32 -26.78 -2.71 -10.74
CA ALA A 32 -26.64 -1.28 -10.97
C ALA A 32 -28.00 -0.56 -10.94
N ILE A 33 -28.06 0.62 -10.32
CA ILE A 33 -29.26 1.47 -10.25
C ILE A 33 -29.30 2.36 -11.49
N PHE A 34 -30.42 2.33 -12.22
CA PHE A 34 -30.62 3.13 -13.43
C PHE A 34 -31.58 4.27 -13.17
N TYR A 35 -31.31 5.43 -13.77
CA TYR A 35 -32.11 6.61 -13.54
C TYR A 35 -32.05 7.63 -14.67
N VAL A 36 -33.08 8.48 -14.79
CA VAL A 36 -33.22 9.52 -15.85
C VAL A 36 -33.39 10.90 -15.24
N ALA A 37 -32.58 11.85 -15.70
CA ALA A 37 -32.62 13.26 -15.28
C ALA A 37 -32.70 14.24 -16.44
N GLU A 38 -33.02 15.48 -16.06
CA GLU A 38 -32.69 16.65 -16.85
C GLU A 38 -31.44 17.42 -16.33
N LEU A 39 -30.54 17.79 -17.24
CA LEU A 39 -29.42 18.71 -17.06
C LEU A 39 -29.92 20.06 -16.53
N GLY A 40 -29.58 20.33 -15.28
CA GLY A 40 -29.94 21.58 -14.60
C GLY A 40 -30.70 21.37 -13.30
N GLY A 41 -31.25 20.17 -13.07
CA GLY A 41 -31.79 19.74 -11.76
C GLY A 41 -32.90 20.63 -11.23
N LYS A 42 -33.77 21.13 -12.12
CA LYS A 42 -34.97 21.91 -11.75
C LYS A 42 -36.21 21.04 -11.60
N GLN A 43 -36.18 19.84 -12.16
CA GLN A 43 -37.24 18.84 -12.10
C GLN A 43 -36.74 17.60 -11.34
N PRO A 44 -37.65 16.84 -10.70
CA PRO A 44 -37.32 15.57 -10.05
C PRO A 44 -36.75 14.54 -11.03
N VAL A 45 -36.21 13.45 -10.47
CA VAL A 45 -35.83 12.27 -11.27
C VAL A 45 -37.07 11.81 -12.02
N ARG A 46 -36.94 11.55 -13.32
CA ARG A 46 -38.06 11.10 -14.16
C ARG A 46 -38.31 9.60 -14.05
N PHE A 47 -37.26 8.84 -13.79
CA PHE A 47 -37.31 7.41 -13.52
C PHE A 47 -36.11 7.00 -12.70
N ILE A 48 -36.31 6.07 -11.77
CA ILE A 48 -35.25 5.34 -11.09
C ILE A 48 -35.69 3.89 -10.90
N SER A 49 -34.77 2.96 -11.06
CA SER A 49 -35.07 1.53 -10.96
C SER A 49 -35.31 1.08 -9.52
N GLY A 50 -36.20 0.11 -9.32
CA GLY A 50 -36.65 -0.34 -7.99
C GLY A 50 -35.56 -0.95 -7.11
N ASN A 51 -34.47 -1.43 -7.69
CA ASN A 51 -33.29 -1.88 -6.91
C ASN A 51 -32.63 -0.75 -6.11
N VAL A 52 -32.94 0.53 -6.36
CA VAL A 52 -32.51 1.65 -5.51
C VAL A 52 -32.91 1.45 -4.05
N GLU A 53 -34.09 0.87 -3.80
CA GLU A 53 -34.58 0.61 -2.45
C GLU A 53 -33.77 -0.49 -1.77
N THR A 54 -33.38 -1.52 -2.52
CA THR A 54 -32.58 -2.63 -1.98
C THR A 54 -31.13 -2.21 -1.73
N ILE A 55 -30.57 -1.36 -2.60
CA ILE A 55 -29.16 -0.98 -2.57
C ILE A 55 -28.91 0.21 -1.64
N THR A 56 -29.75 1.25 -1.70
CA THR A 56 -29.58 2.48 -0.90
C THR A 56 -30.56 2.60 0.27
N GLY A 57 -31.64 1.82 0.29
CA GLY A 57 -32.70 1.92 1.31
C GLY A 57 -33.68 3.08 1.07
N HIS A 58 -33.37 4.01 0.16
CA HIS A 58 -34.26 5.11 -0.20
C HIS A 58 -35.40 4.61 -1.08
N LYS A 59 -36.61 5.07 -0.78
CA LYS A 59 -37.79 4.72 -1.59
C LYS A 59 -37.71 5.37 -2.96
N VAL A 60 -38.25 4.70 -3.97
CA VAL A 60 -38.35 5.25 -5.34
C VAL A 60 -39.07 6.62 -5.33
N SER A 61 -40.12 6.77 -4.52
CA SER A 61 -40.91 8.02 -4.44
C SER A 61 -40.08 9.22 -3.99
N GLU A 62 -39.05 9.04 -3.16
CA GLU A 62 -38.18 10.13 -2.69
C GLU A 62 -37.42 10.80 -3.86
N PHE A 63 -37.15 10.04 -4.92
CA PHE A 63 -36.46 10.52 -6.12
C PHE A 63 -37.42 11.15 -7.13
N LEU A 64 -38.61 10.59 -7.28
CA LEU A 64 -39.62 11.03 -8.25
C LEU A 64 -40.38 12.28 -7.80
N GLU A 65 -40.52 12.52 -6.49
CA GLU A 65 -41.26 13.66 -5.95
C GLU A 65 -40.37 14.89 -5.69
N ARG A 66 -39.07 14.70 -5.42
CA ARG A 66 -38.16 15.78 -5.02
C ARG A 66 -37.39 16.37 -6.19
N ALA A 67 -37.47 17.68 -6.36
CA ALA A 67 -36.93 18.42 -7.52
C ALA A 67 -35.39 18.42 -7.68
N ARG A 68 -34.61 17.66 -6.88
CA ARG A 68 -33.14 17.75 -6.80
C ARG A 68 -32.36 16.48 -7.13
N TYR A 69 -32.91 15.57 -7.94
CA TYR A 69 -32.18 14.45 -8.56
C TYR A 69 -31.25 13.65 -7.62
N GLY A 70 -31.63 13.47 -6.35
CA GLY A 70 -30.78 12.79 -5.36
C GLY A 70 -29.47 13.50 -4.98
N ARG A 71 -29.21 14.74 -5.44
CA ARG A 71 -28.01 15.54 -5.06
C ARG A 71 -27.91 15.80 -3.56
N GLU A 72 -29.03 15.80 -2.87
CA GLU A 72 -29.10 15.94 -1.42
C GLU A 72 -28.52 14.74 -0.66
N PHE A 73 -28.45 13.59 -1.32
CA PHE A 73 -27.81 12.39 -0.80
C PHE A 73 -26.31 12.34 -1.15
N ILE A 74 -25.82 13.15 -2.09
CA ILE A 74 -24.39 13.23 -2.39
C ILE A 74 -23.67 13.94 -1.24
N HIS A 75 -22.54 13.38 -0.81
CA HIS A 75 -21.75 13.95 0.26
C HIS A 75 -21.35 15.42 -0.04
N PRO A 76 -21.46 16.36 0.92
CA PRO A 76 -21.24 17.78 0.66
C PRO A 76 -19.88 18.13 0.05
N GLU A 77 -18.83 17.38 0.39
CA GLU A 77 -17.48 17.57 -0.16
C GLU A 77 -17.35 17.15 -1.62
N ASP A 78 -18.19 16.22 -2.09
CA ASP A 78 -18.10 15.66 -3.44
C ASP A 78 -18.97 16.48 -4.42
N LEU A 79 -19.90 17.30 -3.92
CA LEU A 79 -20.79 18.17 -4.71
C LEU A 79 -20.07 19.11 -5.71
N PRO A 80 -18.95 19.79 -5.37
CA PRO A 80 -18.24 20.64 -6.32
C PRO A 80 -17.70 19.86 -7.53
N GLU A 81 -17.18 18.65 -7.29
CA GLU A 81 -16.61 17.80 -8.32
C GLU A 81 -17.70 17.15 -9.17
N TYR A 82 -18.80 16.72 -8.54
CA TYR A 82 -20.00 16.25 -9.22
C TYR A 82 -20.59 17.32 -10.17
N HIS A 83 -20.62 18.60 -9.75
CA HIS A 83 -21.03 19.70 -10.63
C HIS A 83 -20.10 19.88 -11.84
N LEU A 84 -18.80 19.68 -11.67
CA LEU A 84 -17.85 19.70 -12.78
C LEU A 84 -18.04 18.50 -13.71
N ALA A 85 -18.36 17.32 -13.16
CA ALA A 85 -18.68 16.13 -13.93
C ALA A 85 -19.91 16.35 -14.83
N LEU A 86 -20.99 16.92 -14.32
CA LEU A 86 -22.18 17.24 -15.14
C LEU A 86 -21.92 18.28 -16.24
N ARG A 87 -20.99 19.22 -16.03
CA ARG A 87 -20.56 20.15 -17.10
C ARG A 87 -19.77 19.43 -18.19
N ARG A 88 -18.93 18.47 -17.80
CA ARG A 88 -18.19 17.60 -18.73
C ARG A 88 -19.14 16.70 -19.51
N LEU A 89 -20.16 16.14 -18.89
CA LEU A 89 -21.22 15.38 -19.57
C LEU A 89 -21.83 16.19 -20.72
N LYS A 90 -22.16 17.47 -20.51
CA LYS A 90 -22.71 18.33 -21.57
C LYS A 90 -21.75 18.56 -22.75
N ARG A 91 -20.44 18.49 -22.51
CA ARG A 91 -19.40 18.68 -23.54
C ARG A 91 -19.08 17.37 -24.27
N ASP A 92 -18.92 16.29 -23.51
CA ASP A 92 -18.32 15.03 -23.98
C ASP A 92 -19.38 13.98 -24.32
N GLY A 93 -20.64 14.17 -23.91
CA GLY A 93 -21.77 13.28 -24.21
C GLY A 93 -21.87 12.07 -23.29
N ALA A 94 -20.78 11.66 -22.65
CA ALA A 94 -20.73 10.62 -21.62
C ALA A 94 -19.63 10.90 -20.58
N ILE A 95 -19.78 10.43 -19.34
CA ILE A 95 -18.77 10.53 -18.28
C ILE A 95 -18.96 9.44 -17.21
N THR A 96 -17.87 9.03 -16.58
CA THR A 96 -17.87 8.23 -15.35
C THR A 96 -17.35 9.07 -14.19
N HIS A 97 -17.98 8.98 -13.03
CA HIS A 97 -17.58 9.70 -11.83
C HIS A 97 -17.87 8.90 -10.56
N GLU A 98 -17.01 9.01 -9.55
CA GLU A 98 -17.21 8.33 -8.26
C GLU A 98 -17.52 9.35 -7.17
N TYR A 99 -18.52 9.07 -6.33
CA TYR A 99 -18.90 9.95 -5.23
C TYR A 99 -19.56 9.17 -4.10
N ARG A 100 -19.55 9.76 -2.90
CA ARG A 100 -20.28 9.22 -1.75
C ARG A 100 -21.75 9.59 -1.82
N PHE A 101 -22.62 8.62 -1.61
CA PHE A 101 -24.07 8.74 -1.63
C PHE A 101 -24.64 8.20 -0.32
N ALA A 102 -25.50 8.99 0.33
CA ALA A 102 -26.14 8.64 1.58
C ALA A 102 -27.17 7.52 1.35
N SER A 103 -27.16 6.55 2.24
CA SER A 103 -28.16 5.51 2.33
C SER A 103 -29.24 5.94 3.34
N ALA A 104 -30.41 5.29 3.33
CA ALA A 104 -31.52 5.65 4.20
C ALA A 104 -31.24 5.43 5.70
N ASP A 105 -30.21 4.65 6.03
CA ASP A 105 -29.68 4.44 7.39
C ASP A 105 -28.78 5.61 7.88
N GLY A 106 -28.48 6.57 7.01
CA GLY A 106 -27.62 7.72 7.29
C GLY A 106 -26.13 7.49 7.00
N GLU A 107 -25.72 6.30 6.57
CA GLU A 107 -24.33 6.03 6.18
C GLU A 107 -24.06 6.41 4.72
N TYR A 108 -22.86 6.92 4.44
CA TYR A 108 -22.41 7.19 3.07
C TYR A 108 -21.73 5.96 2.48
N ARG A 109 -22.23 5.53 1.31
CA ARG A 109 -21.64 4.47 0.49
C ARG A 109 -21.01 5.06 -0.76
N TRP A 110 -19.98 4.40 -1.27
CA TRP A 110 -19.30 4.85 -2.48
C TRP A 110 -20.02 4.31 -3.71
N PHE A 111 -20.37 5.20 -4.62
CA PHE A 111 -20.95 4.84 -5.91
C PHE A 111 -20.08 5.32 -7.05
N ARG A 112 -19.93 4.45 -8.06
CA ARG A 112 -19.48 4.82 -9.39
C ARG A 112 -20.70 5.06 -10.26
N ASP A 113 -20.80 6.24 -10.85
CA ASP A 113 -21.92 6.67 -11.66
C ASP A 113 -21.48 6.93 -13.11
N GLU A 114 -22.13 6.25 -14.04
CA GLU A 114 -21.89 6.35 -15.48
C GLU A 114 -23.07 7.04 -16.15
N LEU A 115 -22.79 8.17 -16.80
CA LEU A 115 -23.78 9.11 -17.30
C LEU A 115 -23.68 9.26 -18.81
N ARG A 116 -24.80 9.22 -19.54
CA ARG A 116 -24.86 9.40 -21.01
C ARG A 116 -26.04 10.29 -21.42
N LEU A 117 -25.79 11.26 -22.29
CA LEU A 117 -26.82 12.18 -22.82
C LEU A 117 -27.76 11.50 -23.82
N VAL A 118 -29.06 11.83 -23.74
CA VAL A 118 -30.13 11.26 -24.59
C VAL A 118 -30.73 12.34 -25.52
N GLY A 119 -30.71 12.08 -26.83
CA GLY A 119 -31.32 12.93 -27.87
C GLY A 119 -30.58 12.88 -29.21
N GLU A 120 -31.29 13.10 -30.32
CA GLU A 120 -30.73 13.09 -31.69
C GLU A 120 -29.68 14.20 -31.92
N ASP A 121 -29.86 15.36 -31.28
CA ASP A 121 -28.87 16.44 -31.25
C ASP A 121 -28.21 16.52 -29.87
N LYS A 122 -27.03 15.91 -29.74
CA LYS A 122 -26.23 15.91 -28.51
C LYS A 122 -25.92 17.31 -27.96
N LYS A 123 -25.98 18.38 -28.78
CA LYS A 123 -25.76 19.77 -28.33
C LYS A 123 -27.02 20.43 -27.76
N ALA A 124 -28.20 19.92 -28.11
CA ALA A 124 -29.50 20.41 -27.63
C ALA A 124 -30.15 19.49 -26.58
N ALA A 125 -29.65 18.25 -26.42
CA ALA A 125 -30.11 17.29 -25.43
C ALA A 125 -30.01 17.86 -24.00
N THR A 126 -31.14 17.88 -23.29
CA THR A 126 -31.21 18.24 -21.87
C THR A 126 -31.41 17.03 -20.97
N GLU A 127 -31.73 15.85 -21.50
CA GLU A 127 -32.00 14.64 -20.71
C GLU A 127 -30.78 13.69 -20.72
N PHE A 128 -30.50 13.02 -19.61
CA PHE A 128 -29.44 12.00 -19.53
C PHE A 128 -29.91 10.77 -18.75
N VAL A 129 -29.32 9.63 -19.09
CA VAL A 129 -29.45 8.36 -18.38
C VAL A 129 -28.19 8.14 -17.56
N GLY A 130 -28.35 7.79 -16.29
CA GLY A 130 -27.29 7.44 -15.38
C GLY A 130 -27.38 6.00 -14.90
N CYS A 131 -26.24 5.46 -14.46
CA CYS A 131 -26.09 4.11 -13.94
C CYS A 131 -25.14 4.15 -12.72
N MET A 132 -25.69 3.93 -11.53
CA MET A 132 -24.93 3.92 -10.27
C MET A 132 -24.63 2.49 -9.81
N ILE A 133 -23.36 2.20 -9.53
CA ILE A 133 -22.86 0.91 -9.03
C ILE A 133 -22.22 1.14 -7.66
N ASP A 134 -22.62 0.37 -6.65
CA ASP A 134 -22.00 0.42 -5.32
C ASP A 134 -20.60 -0.22 -5.37
N ILE A 135 -19.58 0.58 -5.05
CA ILE A 135 -18.16 0.18 -5.02
C ILE A 135 -17.60 0.17 -3.58
N SER A 136 -18.46 0.21 -2.57
CA SER A 136 -18.05 0.32 -1.16
C SER A 136 -17.20 -0.88 -0.72
N ALA A 137 -17.54 -2.10 -1.16
CA ALA A 137 -16.78 -3.30 -0.81
C ALA A 137 -15.35 -3.31 -1.43
N GLU A 138 -15.20 -2.82 -2.66
CA GLU A 138 -13.90 -2.68 -3.33
C GLU A 138 -13.01 -1.67 -2.59
N ARG A 139 -13.59 -0.51 -2.24
CA ARG A 139 -12.93 0.53 -1.46
C ARG A 139 -12.56 0.05 -0.07
N GLU A 140 -13.48 -0.62 0.63
CA GLU A 140 -13.24 -1.13 1.97
C GLU A 140 -12.16 -2.22 1.99
N ALA A 141 -12.06 -3.07 0.96
CA ALA A 141 -10.98 -4.04 0.85
C ALA A 141 -9.61 -3.37 0.62
N ALA A 142 -9.55 -2.40 -0.31
CA ALA A 142 -8.34 -1.64 -0.58
C ALA A 142 -7.91 -0.80 0.64
N GLU A 143 -8.88 -0.20 1.34
CA GLU A 143 -8.64 0.52 2.58
C GLU A 143 -8.28 -0.39 3.73
N LYS A 144 -8.89 -1.58 3.88
CA LYS A 144 -8.51 -2.58 4.89
C LYS A 144 -7.07 -3.03 4.69
N LEU A 145 -6.63 -3.22 3.45
CA LEU A 145 -5.23 -3.58 3.17
C LEU A 145 -4.29 -2.43 3.55
N ARG A 146 -4.58 -1.20 3.06
CA ARG A 146 -3.77 -0.01 3.39
C ARG A 146 -3.81 0.34 4.88
N HIS A 147 -4.94 0.12 5.54
CA HIS A 147 -5.14 0.33 6.96
C HIS A 147 -4.44 -0.75 7.76
N ALA A 148 -4.48 -2.02 7.35
CA ALA A 148 -3.72 -3.09 8.00
C ALA A 148 -2.21 -2.83 7.90
N GLU A 149 -1.71 -2.40 6.74
CA GLU A 149 -0.31 -1.98 6.55
C GLU A 149 0.04 -0.78 7.45
N GLY A 150 -0.77 0.28 7.42
CA GLY A 150 -0.55 1.47 8.25
C GLY A 150 -0.71 1.23 9.75
N VAL A 151 -1.63 0.34 10.16
CA VAL A 151 -1.85 -0.06 11.55
C VAL A 151 -0.69 -0.92 12.03
N ASN A 152 -0.17 -1.85 11.23
CA ASN A 152 1.02 -2.62 11.60
C ASN A 152 2.24 -1.71 11.80
N ASP A 153 2.48 -0.78 10.88
CA ASP A 153 3.55 0.22 11.02
C ASP A 153 3.34 1.12 12.24
N ALA A 154 2.11 1.57 12.50
CA ALA A 154 1.77 2.36 13.67
C ALA A 154 1.94 1.56 14.97
N ILE A 155 1.50 0.30 15.02
CA ILE A 155 1.68 -0.60 16.17
C ILE A 155 3.17 -0.76 16.47
N ILE A 156 3.99 -1.08 15.46
CA ILE A 156 5.43 -1.26 15.65
C ILE A 156 6.08 0.04 16.17
N ARG A 157 5.73 1.19 15.59
CA ARG A 157 6.32 2.49 15.96
C ARG A 157 5.86 3.03 17.31
N THR A 158 4.63 2.74 17.71
CA THR A 158 4.03 3.20 18.99
C THR A 158 4.16 2.18 20.12
N ALA A 159 4.67 0.98 19.84
CA ALA A 159 4.90 -0.03 20.86
C ALA A 159 5.81 0.54 21.96
N MET A 160 5.37 0.37 23.20
CA MET A 160 6.09 0.85 24.39
C MET A 160 7.29 -0.04 24.73
N ASP A 161 7.21 -1.32 24.38
CA ASP A 161 8.31 -2.27 24.52
C ASP A 161 9.18 -2.25 23.27
N ALA A 162 10.46 -2.59 23.46
CA ALA A 162 11.41 -2.66 22.35
C ALA A 162 11.08 -3.87 21.47
N ILE A 163 10.80 -3.63 20.20
CA ILE A 163 10.56 -4.67 19.19
C ILE A 163 11.75 -4.69 18.25
N VAL A 164 12.35 -5.86 18.13
CA VAL A 164 13.47 -6.12 17.22
C VAL A 164 13.16 -7.37 16.41
N SER A 165 13.25 -7.29 15.08
CA SER A 165 13.10 -8.46 14.22
C SER A 165 14.38 -8.77 13.46
N ALA A 166 14.62 -10.04 13.19
CA ALA A 166 15.79 -10.51 12.45
C ALA A 166 15.44 -11.67 11.50
N ASP A 167 16.20 -11.79 10.42
CA ASP A 167 16.08 -12.87 9.45
C ASP A 167 16.63 -14.21 9.98
N GLU A 168 16.57 -15.23 9.14
CA GLU A 168 17.11 -16.57 9.40
C GLU A 168 18.64 -16.62 9.61
N TYR A 169 19.37 -15.56 9.26
CA TYR A 169 20.81 -15.41 9.48
C TYR A 169 21.12 -14.57 10.73
N GLY A 170 20.09 -14.09 11.45
CA GLY A 170 20.25 -13.25 12.64
C GLY A 170 20.54 -11.78 12.32
N MET A 171 20.28 -11.34 11.10
CA MET A 171 20.46 -9.95 10.65
C MET A 171 19.20 -9.15 10.94
N VAL A 172 19.35 -7.97 11.55
CA VAL A 172 18.23 -7.12 11.95
C VAL A 172 17.45 -6.63 10.72
N ILE A 173 16.15 -6.92 10.68
CA ILE A 173 15.21 -6.43 9.66
C ILE A 173 14.52 -5.17 10.17
N GLU A 174 14.07 -5.18 11.42
CA GLU A 174 13.30 -4.08 12.02
C GLU A 174 13.80 -3.75 13.43
N PHE A 175 13.82 -2.46 13.74
CA PHE A 175 14.25 -1.92 15.03
C PHE A 175 13.39 -0.71 15.38
N ASN A 176 12.39 -0.89 16.26
CA ASN A 176 11.39 0.13 16.50
C ASN A 176 11.91 1.29 17.39
N PRO A 177 11.20 2.44 17.46
CA PRO A 177 11.64 3.59 18.26
C PRO A 177 11.86 3.30 19.76
N ALA A 178 11.08 2.38 20.35
CA ALA A 178 11.31 1.95 21.73
C ALA A 178 12.62 1.16 21.88
N ALA A 179 12.99 0.35 20.88
CA ALA A 179 14.29 -0.31 20.83
C ALA A 179 15.43 0.71 20.64
N GLU A 180 15.24 1.75 19.84
CA GLU A 180 16.22 2.85 19.71
C GLU A 180 16.46 3.54 21.05
N ALA A 181 15.39 3.91 21.74
CA ALA A 181 15.46 4.56 23.06
C ALA A 181 16.04 3.65 24.14
N MET A 182 15.74 2.34 24.09
CA MET A 182 16.24 1.37 25.05
C MET A 182 17.73 1.05 24.80
N PHE A 183 18.12 0.71 23.59
CA PHE A 183 19.47 0.20 23.32
C PHE A 183 20.46 1.29 22.91
N GLY A 184 20.00 2.48 22.52
CA GLY A 184 20.86 3.60 22.14
C GLY A 184 21.44 3.51 20.72
N TYR A 185 20.90 2.63 19.88
CA TYR A 185 21.22 2.56 18.45
C TYR A 185 20.06 3.09 17.61
N SER A 186 20.32 3.80 16.52
CA SER A 186 19.27 4.12 15.55
C SER A 186 18.94 2.95 14.63
N ARG A 187 17.71 2.90 14.11
CA ARG A 187 17.26 1.90 13.13
C ARG A 187 18.16 1.87 11.90
N LYS A 188 18.64 3.03 11.45
CA LYS A 188 19.55 3.13 10.29
C LYS A 188 20.90 2.46 10.56
N GLU A 189 21.36 2.46 11.81
CA GLU A 189 22.63 1.86 12.23
C GLU A 189 22.51 0.37 12.55
N THR A 190 21.30 -0.15 12.76
CA THR A 190 21.06 -1.54 13.17
C THR A 190 20.57 -2.42 12.04
N VAL A 191 19.70 -1.93 11.15
CA VAL A 191 19.14 -2.73 10.05
C VAL A 191 20.27 -3.24 9.14
N GLY A 192 20.26 -4.55 8.89
CA GLY A 192 21.29 -5.24 8.13
C GLY A 192 22.57 -5.58 8.90
N ARG A 193 22.60 -5.42 10.24
CA ARG A 193 23.70 -5.89 11.11
C ARG A 193 23.29 -7.10 11.96
N SER A 194 24.28 -7.80 12.47
CA SER A 194 24.08 -8.96 13.36
C SER A 194 23.46 -8.53 14.70
N LEU A 195 22.32 -9.13 15.04
CA LEU A 195 21.63 -8.89 16.32
C LEU A 195 22.50 -9.25 17.54
N SER A 196 23.29 -10.32 17.44
CA SER A 196 24.15 -10.82 18.53
C SER A 196 25.27 -9.86 18.90
N GLU A 197 25.76 -9.06 17.96
CA GLU A 197 26.83 -8.10 18.20
C GLU A 197 26.34 -6.83 18.92
N LEU A 198 25.08 -6.47 18.68
CA LEU A 198 24.48 -5.20 19.11
C LEU A 198 23.97 -5.25 20.55
N ILE A 199 23.00 -6.14 20.84
CA ILE A 199 22.20 -6.05 22.08
C ILE A 199 22.50 -7.19 23.07
N ILE A 200 23.35 -8.14 22.69
CA ILE A 200 23.65 -9.34 23.48
C ILE A 200 25.07 -9.24 24.06
N PRO A 201 25.22 -9.34 25.41
CA PRO A 201 26.54 -9.35 26.04
C PRO A 201 27.43 -10.50 25.53
N GLU A 202 28.73 -10.25 25.45
CA GLU A 202 29.72 -11.19 24.90
C GLU A 202 29.64 -12.60 25.53
N ALA A 203 29.45 -12.67 26.85
CA ALA A 203 29.33 -13.92 27.61
C ALA A 203 28.16 -14.82 27.19
N TYR A 204 27.17 -14.29 26.45
CA TYR A 204 25.95 -15.00 26.09
C TYR A 204 25.75 -15.19 24.57
N ARG A 205 26.64 -14.66 23.71
CA ARG A 205 26.52 -14.72 22.24
C ARG A 205 26.51 -16.15 21.69
N GLU A 206 27.45 -16.99 22.12
CA GLU A 206 27.55 -18.38 21.66
C GLU A 206 26.28 -19.20 21.99
N ARG A 207 25.70 -18.95 23.16
CA ARG A 207 24.44 -19.58 23.58
C ARG A 207 23.24 -19.07 22.77
N HIS A 208 23.25 -17.81 22.38
CA HIS A 208 22.22 -17.20 21.55
C HIS A 208 22.24 -17.75 20.12
N GLU A 209 23.42 -17.79 19.48
CA GLU A 209 23.60 -18.34 18.12
C GLU A 209 23.21 -19.81 18.04
N ALA A 210 23.63 -20.62 19.03
CA ALA A 210 23.20 -22.00 19.15
C ALA A 210 21.67 -22.15 19.32
N GLY A 211 21.02 -21.14 19.93
CA GLY A 211 19.57 -21.07 20.08
C GLY A 211 18.84 -20.82 18.75
N ILE A 212 19.31 -19.84 17.96
CA ILE A 212 18.77 -19.53 16.62
C ILE A 212 18.93 -20.73 15.68
N ALA A 213 20.13 -21.32 15.63
CA ALA A 213 20.41 -22.49 14.78
C ALA A 213 19.54 -23.71 15.13
N LYS A 214 19.15 -23.86 16.40
CA LYS A 214 18.26 -24.93 16.86
C LYS A 214 16.79 -24.67 16.50
N LEU A 215 16.34 -23.41 16.50
CA LEU A 215 15.00 -23.03 16.05
C LEU A 215 14.82 -23.33 14.55
N LEU A 216 15.79 -22.91 13.72
CA LEU A 216 15.76 -23.10 12.26
C LEU A 216 15.68 -24.57 11.85
N LYS A 217 16.33 -25.48 12.58
CA LYS A 217 16.34 -26.92 12.27
C LYS A 217 15.06 -27.67 12.65
N THR A 218 14.27 -27.16 13.59
CA THR A 218 13.20 -27.95 14.21
C THR A 218 11.79 -27.47 13.88
N GLY A 219 11.61 -26.24 13.37
CA GLY A 219 10.30 -25.64 13.05
C GLY A 219 9.32 -25.55 14.24
N LYS A 220 9.75 -25.99 15.42
CA LYS A 220 9.01 -26.02 16.68
C LYS A 220 9.97 -25.66 17.79
N SER A 221 9.83 -24.43 18.27
CA SER A 221 10.61 -23.96 19.39
C SER A 221 10.01 -24.45 20.70
N ALA A 222 10.79 -25.16 21.54
CA ALA A 222 10.46 -25.37 22.96
C ALA A 222 10.50 -24.06 23.79
N ILE A 223 10.77 -22.92 23.13
CA ILE A 223 11.06 -21.60 23.70
C ILE A 223 10.13 -20.51 23.11
N ALA A 224 9.43 -20.75 21.99
CA ALA A 224 8.50 -19.78 21.41
C ALA A 224 7.34 -19.50 22.38
N ASN A 225 6.97 -18.22 22.51
CA ASN A 225 5.94 -17.72 23.43
C ASN A 225 6.22 -17.88 24.94
N ARG A 226 7.48 -18.10 25.36
CA ARG A 226 7.85 -18.04 26.78
C ARG A 226 8.55 -16.73 27.11
N ARG A 227 8.02 -16.03 28.13
CA ARG A 227 8.72 -14.91 28.75
C ARG A 227 9.93 -15.42 29.51
N MET A 228 11.10 -14.86 29.24
CA MET A 228 12.33 -15.17 29.95
C MET A 228 13.02 -13.90 30.43
N GLN A 229 13.70 -13.99 31.56
CA GLN A 229 14.54 -12.90 32.03
C GLN A 229 15.94 -13.09 31.46
N VAL A 230 16.45 -12.04 30.83
CA VAL A 230 17.77 -11.99 30.19
C VAL A 230 18.52 -10.75 30.65
N GLU A 231 19.83 -10.77 30.50
CA GLU A 231 20.65 -9.58 30.55
C GLU A 231 20.86 -9.08 29.13
N ALA A 232 20.49 -7.82 28.89
CA ALA A 232 20.67 -7.15 27.62
C ALA A 232 21.72 -6.03 27.76
N MET A 233 22.37 -5.68 26.65
CA MET A 233 23.46 -4.70 26.59
C MET A 233 23.04 -3.48 25.77
N ARG A 234 23.34 -2.28 26.27
CA ARG A 234 23.14 -1.01 25.54
C ARG A 234 24.39 -0.65 24.71
N ALA A 235 24.26 0.32 23.81
CA ALA A 235 25.35 0.80 22.96
C ALA A 235 26.57 1.34 23.72
N ASP A 236 26.39 1.80 24.98
CA ASP A 236 27.46 2.25 25.86
C ASP A 236 28.18 1.10 26.62
N GLY A 237 27.75 -0.15 26.40
CA GLY A 237 28.29 -1.35 27.03
C GLY A 237 27.68 -1.68 28.40
N SER A 238 26.75 -0.88 28.92
CA SER A 238 26.06 -1.18 30.19
C SER A 238 25.05 -2.32 30.05
N THR A 239 24.92 -3.15 31.08
CA THR A 239 23.93 -4.25 31.12
C THR A 239 22.76 -3.92 32.03
N PHE A 240 21.57 -4.39 31.68
CA PHE A 240 20.35 -4.22 32.47
C PHE A 240 19.46 -5.47 32.43
N PRO A 241 18.64 -5.71 33.48
CA PRO A 241 17.71 -6.82 33.49
C PRO A 241 16.53 -6.54 32.58
N ALA A 242 16.33 -7.40 31.58
CA ALA A 242 15.25 -7.30 30.62
C ALA A 242 14.38 -8.57 30.62
N GLU A 243 13.09 -8.41 30.35
CA GLU A 243 12.17 -9.50 30.03
C GLU A 243 12.10 -9.62 28.50
N LEU A 244 12.38 -10.80 27.95
CA LEU A 244 12.39 -11.09 26.51
C LEU A 244 11.31 -12.13 26.18
N THR A 245 10.59 -11.89 25.09
CA THR A 245 9.70 -12.86 24.42
C THR A 245 10.10 -12.99 22.96
N ILE A 246 10.16 -14.21 22.43
CA ILE A 246 10.53 -14.48 21.04
C ILE A 246 9.37 -15.16 20.31
N GLY A 247 8.95 -14.56 19.21
CA GLY A 247 8.03 -15.09 18.21
C GLY A 247 8.74 -15.47 16.91
N HIS A 248 8.05 -16.24 16.07
CA HIS A 248 8.50 -16.66 14.74
C HIS A 248 7.36 -16.53 13.74
N ALA A 249 7.64 -16.02 12.55
CA ALA A 249 6.69 -15.90 11.44
C ALA A 249 7.29 -16.45 10.14
N ASP A 250 6.51 -17.25 9.41
CA ASP A 250 6.90 -17.82 8.11
C ASP A 250 6.39 -16.93 6.96
N LEU A 251 7.30 -16.34 6.18
CA LEU A 251 6.98 -15.53 4.99
C LEU A 251 7.31 -16.30 3.71
N GLY A 252 6.70 -17.49 3.57
CA GLY A 252 6.91 -18.36 2.41
C GLY A 252 8.29 -19.03 2.42
N SER A 253 9.30 -18.41 1.80
CA SER A 253 10.63 -19.02 1.60
C SER A 253 11.68 -18.63 2.65
N HIS A 254 11.37 -17.72 3.58
CA HIS A 254 12.28 -17.26 4.63
C HIS A 254 11.53 -17.11 5.97
N GLY A 255 12.20 -17.48 7.07
CA GLY A 255 11.68 -17.31 8.43
C GLY A 255 12.12 -15.98 9.04
N ILE A 256 11.23 -15.30 9.77
CA ILE A 256 11.55 -14.09 10.56
C ILE A 256 11.36 -14.39 12.05
N PHE A 257 12.31 -13.92 12.86
CA PHE A 257 12.23 -13.91 14.31
C PHE A 257 11.86 -12.52 14.81
N ILE A 258 10.95 -12.45 15.78
CA ILE A 258 10.51 -11.19 16.40
C ILE A 258 10.75 -11.28 17.90
N GLY A 259 11.61 -10.41 18.44
CA GLY A 259 11.88 -10.26 19.85
C GLY A 259 11.18 -9.04 20.44
N GLU A 260 10.40 -9.23 21.49
CA GLU A 260 9.81 -8.17 22.33
C GLU A 260 10.57 -8.10 23.65
N ILE A 261 11.09 -6.92 24.00
CA ILE A 261 12.00 -6.71 25.12
C ILE A 261 11.51 -5.57 26.03
N ARG A 262 11.45 -5.83 27.34
CA ARG A 262 10.99 -4.87 28.37
C ARG A 262 12.02 -4.67 29.48
N ASP A 263 12.32 -3.41 29.83
CA ASP A 263 13.21 -3.05 30.94
C ASP A 263 12.49 -3.16 32.30
N MET A 264 13.07 -3.88 33.27
CA MET A 264 12.44 -4.17 34.57
C MET A 264 12.93 -3.30 35.75
N THR A 265 13.73 -2.26 35.50
CA THR A 265 14.44 -1.52 36.55
C THR A 265 13.51 -0.77 37.53
N LYS A 266 12.48 -0.06 37.01
CA LYS A 266 11.57 0.79 37.81
C LYS A 266 10.56 -0.02 38.64
N GLN A 267 9.99 -1.08 38.06
CA GLN A 267 8.89 -1.85 38.64
C GLN A 267 9.28 -2.54 39.96
N ARG A 268 10.57 -2.86 40.14
CA ARG A 268 11.08 -3.44 41.38
C ARG A 268 11.09 -2.46 42.56
N LYS A 269 11.14 -1.15 42.33
CA LYS A 269 11.23 -0.12 43.37
C LYS A 269 9.85 0.23 43.97
N ASP A 270 8.83 0.43 43.14
CA ASP A 270 7.49 0.88 43.56
C ASP A 270 6.71 -0.15 44.38
N ARG A 271 7.00 -1.45 44.19
CA ARG A 271 6.33 -2.55 44.91
C ARG A 271 6.62 -2.55 46.42
N ALA A 272 7.72 -1.93 46.86
CA ALA A 272 8.12 -1.93 48.26
C ALA A 272 7.33 -0.93 49.13
N GLU A 273 6.97 0.24 48.60
CA GLU A 273 6.38 1.35 49.38
C GLU A 273 4.88 1.18 49.65
N ARG A 274 4.11 0.63 48.69
CA ARG A 274 2.64 0.49 48.78
C ARG A 274 2.17 -0.44 49.91
N LYS A 275 3.02 -1.33 50.40
CA LYS A 275 2.67 -2.35 51.41
C LYS A 275 2.49 -1.77 52.83
N GLN A 276 3.02 -0.57 53.11
CA GLN A 276 3.05 -0.02 54.47
C GLN A 276 1.80 0.82 54.84
N LEU A 277 1.11 1.42 53.87
CA LEU A 277 -0.03 2.33 54.10
C LEU A 277 -1.38 1.58 54.31
N SER A 278 -1.55 0.40 53.71
CA SER A 278 -2.80 -0.38 53.73
C SER A 278 -3.27 -0.78 55.13
N ASN A 279 -2.35 -1.07 56.06
CA ASN A 279 -2.70 -1.69 57.36
C ASN A 279 -3.40 -0.74 58.36
N VAL A 280 -3.35 0.58 58.14
CA VAL A 280 -3.93 1.57 59.06
C VAL A 280 -5.41 1.82 58.79
N LEU A 281 -5.86 1.73 57.53
CA LEU A 281 -7.23 2.03 57.11
C LEU A 281 -8.24 0.93 57.56
N ASP A 282 -7.84 -0.35 57.52
CA ASP A 282 -8.71 -1.51 57.75
C ASP A 282 -9.29 -1.62 59.17
N ASN A 283 -8.67 -1.00 60.17
CA ASN A 283 -9.14 -1.09 61.57
C ASN A 283 -10.26 -0.10 61.91
N ALA A 284 -10.36 1.04 61.21
CA ALA A 284 -11.34 2.07 61.51
C ALA A 284 -12.77 1.71 61.03
N LEU A 285 -12.88 0.98 59.91
CA LEU A 285 -14.15 0.66 59.26
C LEU A 285 -14.98 -0.43 60.00
N LYS A 286 -14.36 -1.20 60.91
CA LYS A 286 -14.99 -2.36 61.56
C LYS A 286 -15.96 -2.05 62.73
N ILE A 287 -16.04 -0.81 63.25
CA ILE A 287 -16.75 -0.49 64.52
C ILE A 287 -18.07 0.31 64.32
N LEU A 288 -18.49 0.62 63.08
CA LEU A 288 -19.67 1.47 62.78
C LEU A 288 -21.05 0.73 62.89
N PRO A 289 -22.13 1.37 63.41
CA PRO A 289 -23.44 0.73 63.62
C PRO A 289 -24.40 0.71 62.41
N SER A 290 -24.28 1.64 61.45
CA SER A 290 -25.06 1.63 60.20
C SER A 290 -24.41 0.70 59.16
N GLY A 291 -25.22 0.09 58.31
CA GLY A 291 -24.71 -0.74 57.22
C GLY A 291 -23.98 0.13 56.21
N LEU A 292 -22.67 -0.05 56.09
CA LEU A 292 -21.80 0.71 55.21
C LEU A 292 -20.98 -0.23 54.33
N ALA A 293 -21.09 -0.01 53.02
CA ALA A 293 -20.23 -0.59 52.02
C ALA A 293 -19.51 0.53 51.27
N VAL A 294 -18.19 0.44 51.25
CA VAL A 294 -17.32 1.21 50.37
C VAL A 294 -17.08 0.36 49.15
N THR A 295 -17.69 0.83 48.10
CA THR A 295 -17.67 0.20 46.81
C THR A 295 -16.69 0.97 45.94
N GLY A 296 -15.78 0.25 45.29
CA GLY A 296 -14.90 0.86 44.31
C GLY A 296 -15.70 1.42 43.14
N ALA A 297 -15.06 2.22 42.30
CA ALA A 297 -15.68 2.65 41.05
C ALA A 297 -16.17 1.46 40.20
N ASP A 298 -15.52 0.32 40.37
CA ASP A 298 -15.81 -0.96 39.72
C ASP A 298 -16.98 -1.72 40.32
N GLY A 299 -17.66 -1.21 41.35
CA GLY A 299 -18.81 -1.90 41.93
C GLY A 299 -18.44 -3.02 42.88
N THR A 300 -17.24 -3.58 42.79
CA THR A 300 -16.77 -4.51 43.81
C THR A 300 -16.79 -3.85 45.18
N ILE A 301 -17.41 -4.51 46.16
CA ILE A 301 -17.44 -4.02 47.52
C ILE A 301 -16.02 -4.17 48.08
N ILE A 302 -15.22 -3.11 47.96
CA ILE A 302 -13.82 -3.06 48.39
C ILE A 302 -13.74 -3.26 49.90
N HIS A 303 -14.72 -2.72 50.63
CA HIS A 303 -14.81 -2.89 52.06
C HIS A 303 -16.26 -2.76 52.51
N CYS A 304 -16.74 -3.68 53.35
CA CYS A 304 -17.99 -3.45 54.08
C CYS A 304 -17.80 -3.76 55.57
N ASN A 305 -18.74 -3.31 56.40
CA ASN A 305 -18.82 -3.68 57.80
C ASN A 305 -19.89 -4.76 58.03
N ASP A 306 -19.87 -5.39 59.20
CA ASP A 306 -20.80 -6.49 59.51
C ASP A 306 -22.28 -6.02 59.52
N ALA A 307 -22.53 -4.72 59.74
CA ALA A 307 -23.86 -4.14 59.72
C ALA A 307 -24.48 -4.14 58.31
N PHE A 308 -23.68 -3.90 57.25
CA PHE A 308 -24.12 -3.99 55.86
C PHE A 308 -24.42 -5.45 55.45
N ALA A 309 -23.72 -6.41 56.07
CA ALA A 309 -23.85 -7.82 55.74
C ALA A 309 -25.06 -8.54 56.38
N ARG A 310 -25.75 -7.89 57.32
CA ARG A 310 -26.88 -8.45 58.05
C ARG A 310 -28.08 -8.89 57.18
N PRO A 311 -28.58 -8.11 56.19
CA PRO A 311 -29.72 -8.50 55.33
C PRO A 311 -29.45 -9.76 54.48
N PHE A 312 -28.17 -10.10 54.32
CA PHE A 312 -27.69 -11.28 53.61
C PHE A 312 -27.43 -12.47 54.53
N GLY A 313 -27.59 -12.29 55.86
CA GLY A 313 -27.30 -13.33 56.86
C GLY A 313 -25.82 -13.70 56.98
N ALA A 314 -24.91 -12.81 56.56
CA ALA A 314 -23.48 -13.07 56.41
C ALA A 314 -22.61 -12.12 57.25
N LYS A 315 -21.29 -12.41 57.35
CA LYS A 315 -20.28 -11.48 57.90
C LYS A 315 -19.70 -10.61 56.79
N ALA A 316 -19.15 -9.45 57.14
CA ALA A 316 -18.51 -8.51 56.22
C ALA A 316 -17.46 -9.16 55.32
N ASP A 317 -16.65 -10.08 55.86
CA ASP A 317 -15.61 -10.78 55.09
C ASP A 317 -16.20 -11.69 53.98
N ASN A 318 -17.48 -12.05 54.07
CA ASN A 318 -18.18 -12.83 53.05
C ASN A 318 -18.84 -11.96 51.97
N ILE A 319 -18.98 -10.65 52.22
CA ILE A 319 -19.58 -9.69 51.29
C ILE A 319 -18.52 -8.78 50.67
N THR A 320 -17.46 -8.48 51.41
CA THR A 320 -16.28 -7.79 50.88
C THR A 320 -15.68 -8.62 49.76
N GLY A 321 -15.46 -8.00 48.61
CA GLY A 321 -15.03 -8.67 47.38
C GLY A 321 -16.16 -9.28 46.56
N ARG A 322 -17.42 -9.27 47.05
CA ARG A 322 -18.58 -9.53 46.19
C ARG A 322 -18.91 -8.26 45.42
N ASP A 323 -19.47 -8.48 44.25
CA ASP A 323 -19.84 -7.40 43.37
C ASP A 323 -21.01 -6.61 43.96
N LYS A 324 -20.99 -5.27 43.83
CA LYS A 324 -22.11 -4.47 44.31
C LYS A 324 -23.37 -4.85 43.60
N SER A 325 -23.35 -5.28 42.34
CA SER A 325 -24.52 -5.67 41.59
C SER A 325 -24.92 -7.11 41.88
N ASP A 326 -24.03 -8.01 42.30
CA ASP A 326 -24.45 -9.32 42.86
C ASP A 326 -25.00 -9.19 44.27
N VAL A 327 -24.40 -8.31 45.05
CA VAL A 327 -24.83 -8.01 46.42
C VAL A 327 -26.09 -7.17 46.36
N PHE A 328 -26.18 -6.20 45.44
CA PHE A 328 -27.37 -5.41 45.15
C PHE A 328 -28.39 -6.27 44.42
N ALA A 329 -28.04 -7.20 43.54
CA ALA A 329 -29.01 -8.12 42.94
C ALA A 329 -29.47 -9.16 43.95
N GLU A 330 -28.64 -9.61 44.88
CA GLU A 330 -29.11 -10.43 45.99
C GLU A 330 -29.99 -9.58 46.90
N LEU A 331 -29.61 -8.33 47.18
CA LEU A 331 -30.40 -7.37 47.93
C LEU A 331 -31.74 -7.16 47.22
N MET A 332 -31.73 -6.92 45.91
CA MET A 332 -32.87 -6.64 45.04
C MET A 332 -33.66 -7.90 44.68
N SER A 333 -33.06 -9.09 44.77
CA SER A 333 -33.77 -10.38 44.65
C SER A 333 -34.65 -10.62 45.86
N LYS A 334 -34.29 -10.00 46.98
CA LYS A 334 -35.10 -9.90 48.18
C LYS A 334 -35.98 -8.65 48.18
N VAL A 335 -35.94 -7.81 47.14
CA VAL A 335 -36.80 -6.62 47.00
C VAL A 335 -37.95 -6.95 46.05
N GLU A 336 -39.18 -6.74 46.51
CA GLU A 336 -40.41 -6.94 45.74
C GLU A 336 -40.75 -5.72 44.87
N SER A 337 -40.56 -4.49 45.39
CA SER A 337 -40.83 -3.23 44.68
C SER A 337 -39.97 -2.08 45.21
N PHE A 338 -39.73 -1.00 44.44
CA PHE A 338 -38.99 0.17 44.93
C PHE A 338 -39.46 1.49 44.29
N GLU A 339 -39.32 2.62 45.00
CA GLU A 339 -39.80 3.95 44.59
C GLU A 339 -38.81 5.09 44.94
N GLU A 340 -38.83 6.16 44.14
CA GLU A 340 -37.93 7.32 44.26
C GLU A 340 -38.48 8.40 45.22
N GLY A 341 -37.68 8.85 46.18
CA GLY A 341 -38.07 9.83 47.22
C GLY A 341 -38.12 11.30 46.77
N SER A 342 -38.91 11.65 45.75
CA SER A 342 -39.66 12.93 45.61
C SER A 342 -40.35 13.04 44.23
N ALA A 343 -41.56 12.48 44.13
CA ALA A 343 -42.62 12.70 43.12
C ALA A 343 -42.22 13.10 41.67
N THR A 344 -42.26 12.17 40.71
CA THR A 344 -42.79 12.38 39.33
C THR A 344 -42.94 11.05 38.55
N ASP A 345 -43.84 11.09 37.57
CA ASP A 345 -44.33 10.00 36.72
C ASP A 345 -43.22 9.35 35.85
N GLY A 346 -42.85 8.09 36.11
CA GLY A 346 -41.90 7.34 35.28
C GLY A 346 -41.51 5.99 35.89
N THR A 347 -41.67 4.89 35.17
CA THR A 347 -41.17 3.57 35.61
C THR A 347 -39.74 3.38 35.09
N VAL A 348 -38.82 3.60 36.00
CA VAL A 348 -37.37 3.45 35.95
C VAL A 348 -37.02 1.97 35.71
N GLY A 349 -36.29 1.65 34.65
CA GLY A 349 -35.81 0.29 34.37
C GLY A 349 -34.63 -0.09 35.27
N ILE A 350 -34.37 -1.38 35.49
CA ILE A 350 -33.24 -1.88 36.32
C ILE A 350 -31.90 -1.20 35.94
N GLY A 351 -31.74 -0.77 34.68
CA GLY A 351 -30.58 0.00 34.17
C GLY A 351 -30.60 1.51 34.43
N ASP A 352 -31.75 2.14 34.62
CA ASP A 352 -31.80 3.54 35.05
C ASP A 352 -31.32 3.70 36.50
N ILE A 353 -31.43 2.65 37.32
CA ILE A 353 -31.01 2.57 38.73
C ILE A 353 -29.53 2.24 38.85
N GLU A 354 -29.02 1.44 37.91
CA GLU A 354 -27.57 1.32 37.71
C GLU A 354 -26.96 2.69 37.43
N ASP A 355 -27.54 3.45 36.50
CA ASP A 355 -27.09 4.81 36.17
C ASP A 355 -27.41 5.83 37.29
N TRP A 356 -28.49 5.64 38.06
CA TRP A 356 -28.85 6.40 39.27
C TRP A 356 -27.79 6.22 40.36
N MET A 357 -27.26 4.99 40.46
CA MET A 357 -26.08 4.64 41.24
C MET A 357 -24.76 5.03 40.57
N ALA A 358 -24.71 5.41 39.28
CA ALA A 358 -23.48 5.75 38.55
C ALA A 358 -23.20 7.26 38.45
N ASN A 359 -24.23 8.10 38.45
CA ASN A 359 -24.12 9.53 38.13
C ASN A 359 -24.28 10.51 39.31
N GLY A 360 -24.48 10.00 40.54
CA GLY A 360 -24.48 10.69 41.85
C GLY A 360 -24.78 12.21 41.86
N THR A 361 -25.84 12.74 42.46
CA THR A 361 -26.88 12.30 43.42
C THR A 361 -28.15 13.03 42.97
N PRO A 362 -29.38 12.50 43.12
CA PRO A 362 -30.08 12.68 44.40
C PRO A 362 -31.24 11.69 44.68
N ALA A 363 -31.85 11.91 45.86
CA ALA A 363 -32.92 11.16 46.52
C ALA A 363 -32.52 9.74 46.98
N PRO A 364 -32.89 9.33 48.20
CA PRO A 364 -32.75 7.96 48.63
C PRO A 364 -33.82 7.05 47.98
N LEU A 365 -33.45 5.81 47.67
CA LEU A 365 -34.36 4.81 47.10
C LEU A 365 -35.11 4.11 48.24
N GLU A 366 -36.42 4.06 48.17
CA GLU A 366 -37.24 3.27 49.09
C GLU A 366 -37.48 1.90 48.45
N LEU A 367 -36.95 0.86 49.07
CA LEU A 367 -37.01 -0.54 48.64
C LEU A 367 -38.01 -1.29 49.51
N GLN A 368 -38.84 -2.18 48.98
CA GLN A 368 -39.69 -3.10 49.74
C GLN A 368 -39.12 -4.51 49.68
N TRP A 369 -38.90 -5.18 50.79
CA TRP A 369 -38.45 -6.56 50.91
C TRP A 369 -39.57 -7.59 50.64
N ASP A 370 -39.17 -8.84 50.35
CA ASP A 370 -40.03 -10.00 50.09
C ASP A 370 -40.89 -10.47 51.29
N ASP A 371 -40.50 -10.11 52.51
CA ASP A 371 -41.26 -10.30 53.75
C ASP A 371 -42.24 -9.16 54.06
N GLY A 372 -42.28 -8.14 53.20
CA GLY A 372 -43.18 -7.00 53.26
C GLY A 372 -42.59 -5.75 53.93
N ASP A 373 -41.37 -5.83 54.48
CA ASP A 373 -40.68 -4.69 55.09
C ASP A 373 -40.14 -3.70 54.02
N TRP A 374 -39.73 -2.47 54.36
CA TRP A 374 -39.11 -1.53 53.41
C TRP A 374 -37.80 -0.97 53.95
N ALA A 375 -36.94 -0.45 53.09
CA ALA A 375 -35.63 0.10 53.43
C ALA A 375 -35.24 1.27 52.53
N LEU A 376 -34.54 2.23 53.14
CA LEU A 376 -34.03 3.41 52.48
C LEU A 376 -32.56 3.23 52.15
N LEU A 377 -32.29 3.12 50.85
CA LEU A 377 -30.95 2.97 50.28
C LEU A 377 -30.45 4.33 49.79
N SER A 378 -29.26 4.72 50.25
CA SER A 378 -28.60 5.93 49.78
C SER A 378 -27.18 5.62 49.32
N CYS A 379 -26.81 6.16 48.17
CA CYS A 379 -25.48 6.01 47.59
C CYS A 379 -24.89 7.39 47.36
N THR A 380 -23.70 7.63 47.91
CA THR A 380 -22.99 8.90 47.73
C THR A 380 -21.70 8.64 46.98
N PRO A 381 -21.43 9.34 45.86
CA PRO A 381 -20.20 9.19 45.11
C PRO A 381 -18.99 9.72 45.91
N THR A 382 -17.85 9.05 45.78
CA THR A 382 -16.56 9.54 46.28
C THR A 382 -15.82 10.33 45.19
N SER A 383 -14.80 11.11 45.56
CA SER A 383 -13.97 11.86 44.61
C SER A 383 -13.26 10.99 43.56
N ASP A 384 -13.19 9.69 43.82
CA ASP A 384 -12.42 8.71 43.04
C ASP A 384 -13.36 7.80 42.21
N GLY A 385 -14.67 8.10 42.16
CA GLY A 385 -15.68 7.43 41.34
C GLY A 385 -16.29 6.16 41.95
N GLY A 386 -15.85 5.77 43.15
CA GLY A 386 -16.54 4.75 43.95
C GLY A 386 -17.79 5.28 44.63
N PHE A 387 -18.54 4.40 45.27
CA PHE A 387 -19.75 4.76 45.99
C PHE A 387 -19.63 4.32 47.44
N VAL A 388 -20.05 5.20 48.34
CA VAL A 388 -20.35 4.80 49.71
C VAL A 388 -21.86 4.54 49.75
N THR A 389 -22.22 3.29 49.97
CA THR A 389 -23.60 2.84 50.08
C THR A 389 -23.97 2.67 51.54
N VAL A 390 -25.09 3.28 51.91
CA VAL A 390 -25.67 3.22 53.26
C VAL A 390 -27.11 2.75 53.17
N LEU A 391 -27.47 1.74 53.97
CA LEU A 391 -28.80 1.13 54.01
C LEU A 391 -29.48 1.35 55.38
N THR A 392 -30.73 1.83 55.36
CA THR A 392 -31.61 2.17 56.51
C THR A 392 -33.02 1.54 56.31
N ASP A 393 -33.93 1.49 57.28
CA ASP A 393 -35.23 0.74 57.25
C ASP A 393 -36.48 1.69 57.24
N VAL A 394 -37.54 1.48 56.41
CA VAL A 394 -38.73 2.37 56.15
C VAL A 394 -40.14 1.73 55.87
N THR A 395 -40.45 0.47 56.22
CA THR A 395 -41.68 -0.31 55.82
C THR A 395 -43.03 0.38 55.66
N ALA A 396 -43.42 1.23 56.60
CA ALA A 396 -44.84 1.52 56.84
C ALA A 396 -45.53 2.43 55.80
N LEU A 397 -44.85 2.89 54.73
CA LEU A 397 -45.25 4.09 53.99
C LEU A 397 -45.92 3.86 52.60
N LYS A 398 -45.70 2.74 51.89
CA LYS A 398 -45.85 2.68 50.41
C LYS A 398 -46.99 1.83 49.80
N THR A 399 -47.67 0.97 50.56
CA THR A 399 -48.65 0.00 50.01
C THR A 399 -49.97 0.60 49.47
N ALA A 400 -50.10 1.93 49.29
CA ALA A 400 -51.39 2.61 49.07
C ALA A 400 -51.63 3.22 47.67
N GLU A 401 -50.68 3.22 46.73
CA GLU A 401 -50.67 4.18 45.59
C GLU A 401 -50.92 3.61 44.16
N LEU A 402 -50.87 2.28 43.90
CA LEU A 402 -50.62 1.73 42.54
C LEU A 402 -51.80 1.17 41.68
N GLU A 403 -53.01 0.90 42.19
CA GLU A 403 -54.02 0.10 41.45
C GLU A 403 -54.84 0.84 40.36
N GLN A 404 -54.74 2.16 40.21
CA GLN A 404 -55.79 2.95 39.54
C GLN A 404 -55.58 3.27 38.03
N ARG A 405 -54.40 3.06 37.41
CA ARG A 405 -53.98 3.85 36.21
C ARG A 405 -54.00 3.18 34.81
N LYS A 406 -54.16 1.85 34.66
CA LYS A 406 -53.78 1.12 33.40
C LYS A 406 -54.87 0.79 32.34
N SER A 407 -56.17 1.04 32.55
CA SER A 407 -57.23 0.48 31.68
C SER A 407 -57.73 1.38 30.53
N GLU A 408 -57.41 2.68 30.49
CA GLU A 408 -58.16 3.65 29.66
C GLU A 408 -57.55 4.02 28.28
N GLU A 409 -56.28 3.71 27.98
CA GLU A 409 -55.55 4.30 26.82
C GLU A 409 -55.56 3.48 25.51
N LEU A 410 -55.76 2.17 25.54
CA LEU A 410 -55.48 1.28 24.38
C LEU A 410 -56.46 1.40 23.19
N THR A 411 -57.75 1.70 23.43
CA THR A 411 -58.81 1.59 22.41
C THR A 411 -58.83 2.75 21.39
N ARG A 412 -58.31 3.92 21.74
CA ARG A 412 -58.40 5.15 20.92
C ARG A 412 -57.46 5.15 19.71
N HIS A 413 -56.30 4.51 19.81
CA HIS A 413 -55.21 4.64 18.82
C HIS A 413 -55.40 3.88 17.50
N VAL A 414 -56.22 2.83 17.46
CA VAL A 414 -56.29 1.90 16.32
C VAL A 414 -57.11 2.46 15.14
N VAL A 415 -58.16 3.24 15.39
CA VAL A 415 -59.12 3.68 14.34
C VAL A 415 -58.67 4.96 13.62
N GLU A 416 -57.94 5.84 14.30
CA GLU A 416 -57.57 7.15 13.75
C GLU A 416 -56.33 7.12 12.83
N ASN A 417 -55.56 6.02 12.82
CA ASN A 417 -54.26 5.92 12.14
C ASN A 417 -54.22 4.93 10.96
N SER A 418 -55.38 4.52 10.42
CA SER A 418 -55.40 3.58 9.27
C SER A 418 -55.07 4.30 7.95
N PRO A 419 -54.10 3.81 7.14
CA PRO A 419 -53.61 4.48 5.93
C PRO A 419 -54.45 4.24 4.66
N VAL A 420 -55.51 3.44 4.73
CA VAL A 420 -56.32 3.09 3.55
C VAL A 420 -57.39 4.16 3.31
N PRO A 421 -57.55 4.68 2.08
CA PRO A 421 -58.67 5.57 1.71
C PRO A 421 -59.98 4.79 1.81
N VAL A 422 -60.67 4.90 2.95
CA VAL A 422 -61.92 4.19 3.22
C VAL A 422 -62.99 5.19 3.60
N SER A 423 -64.16 5.05 2.97
CA SER A 423 -65.37 5.74 3.42
C SER A 423 -66.46 4.74 3.72
N MET A 424 -67.29 5.06 4.70
CA MET A 424 -68.52 4.37 4.99
C MET A 424 -69.67 5.31 4.65
N VAL A 425 -70.54 4.88 3.73
CA VAL A 425 -71.66 5.68 3.21
C VAL A 425 -72.97 4.93 3.39
N ARG A 426 -74.02 5.62 3.80
CA ARG A 426 -75.36 5.05 3.86
C ARG A 426 -75.96 4.97 2.46
N MET A 427 -76.52 3.81 2.09
CA MET A 427 -76.98 3.57 0.73
C MET A 427 -78.33 4.22 0.39
N GLU A 428 -79.16 4.54 1.39
CA GLU A 428 -80.49 5.12 1.20
C GLU A 428 -80.44 6.57 0.70
N ASP A 429 -79.55 7.39 1.27
CA ASP A 429 -79.42 8.82 0.99
C ASP A 429 -78.01 9.25 0.57
N ALA A 430 -77.09 8.29 0.38
CA ALA A 430 -75.68 8.51 0.08
C ALA A 430 -74.94 9.35 1.14
N ALA A 431 -75.41 9.38 2.38
CA ALA A 431 -74.77 10.13 3.46
C ALA A 431 -73.46 9.48 3.92
N VAL A 432 -72.39 10.26 4.04
CA VAL A 432 -71.11 9.79 4.58
C VAL A 432 -71.22 9.63 6.11
N ILE A 433 -71.05 8.40 6.61
CA ILE A 433 -71.06 8.03 8.04
C ILE A 433 -69.66 8.22 8.64
N TYR A 434 -68.63 7.82 7.89
CA TYR A 434 -67.24 7.93 8.29
C TYR A 434 -66.37 8.05 7.04
N GLU A 435 -65.32 8.86 7.12
CA GLU A 435 -64.27 8.97 6.11
C GLU A 435 -62.92 8.96 6.81
N SER A 436 -62.03 8.06 6.37
CA SER A 436 -60.67 8.05 6.89
C SER A 436 -59.92 9.32 6.44
N PRO A 437 -58.92 9.76 7.22
CA PRO A 437 -58.06 10.86 6.80
C PRO A 437 -57.46 10.68 5.40
N ALA A 438 -57.05 9.45 5.04
CA ALA A 438 -56.51 9.11 3.74
C ALA A 438 -57.50 9.29 2.57
N MET A 439 -58.81 9.09 2.78
CA MET A 439 -59.83 9.34 1.75
C MET A 439 -59.99 10.84 1.46
N CYS A 440 -59.88 11.68 2.50
CA CYS A 440 -59.94 13.13 2.34
C CYS A 440 -58.74 13.67 1.55
N GLU A 441 -57.55 13.12 1.81
CA GLU A 441 -56.32 13.50 1.11
C GLU A 441 -56.37 13.15 -0.39
N LEU A 442 -56.83 11.94 -0.76
CA LEU A 442 -56.89 11.47 -2.15
C LEU A 442 -57.69 12.42 -3.07
N PHE A 443 -58.81 12.95 -2.57
CA PHE A 443 -59.69 13.83 -3.33
C PHE A 443 -59.45 15.33 -3.09
N GLY A 444 -58.47 15.70 -2.25
CA GLY A 444 -58.15 17.09 -1.94
C GLY A 444 -59.24 17.80 -1.12
N VAL A 445 -59.82 17.10 -0.13
CA VAL A 445 -60.87 17.61 0.74
C VAL A 445 -60.27 18.15 2.05
N LEU A 446 -60.63 19.38 2.42
CA LEU A 446 -60.16 20.00 3.66
C LEU A 446 -60.80 19.33 4.90
N PRO A 447 -60.07 19.17 6.03
CA PRO A 447 -60.59 18.52 7.25
C PRO A 447 -61.88 19.15 7.81
N GLU A 448 -62.06 20.45 7.59
CA GLU A 448 -63.22 21.24 8.04
C GLU A 448 -64.50 20.94 7.25
N GLU A 449 -64.37 20.31 6.08
CA GLU A 449 -65.47 19.98 5.18
C GLU A 449 -65.94 18.52 5.30
N ARG A 450 -65.32 17.75 6.22
CA ARG A 450 -65.67 16.34 6.49
C ARG A 450 -67.13 16.20 6.90
N GLY A 451 -67.86 15.32 6.21
CA GLY A 451 -69.25 14.98 6.52
C GLY A 451 -70.31 15.92 5.94
N SER A 452 -69.97 16.87 5.06
CA SER A 452 -70.94 17.77 4.41
C SER A 452 -71.32 17.31 2.98
N HIS A 453 -72.55 16.81 2.84
CA HIS A 453 -73.34 16.42 1.63
C HIS A 453 -72.64 15.80 0.39
N VAL A 454 -73.18 14.65 -0.04
CA VAL A 454 -72.95 13.84 -1.27
C VAL A 454 -72.11 14.54 -2.37
N ARG A 455 -70.84 14.16 -2.53
CA ARG A 455 -69.94 14.65 -3.59
C ARG A 455 -69.87 13.63 -4.75
N ASP A 456 -70.17 14.10 -5.97
CA ASP A 456 -70.01 13.33 -7.21
C ASP A 456 -68.52 13.33 -7.60
N PHE A 457 -67.74 12.40 -7.05
CA PHE A 457 -66.30 12.26 -7.34
C PHE A 457 -66.00 11.54 -8.66
N ALA A 458 -67.01 10.99 -9.35
CA ALA A 458 -66.82 10.39 -10.67
C ALA A 458 -66.71 11.47 -11.76
N ALA A 459 -65.84 11.27 -12.74
CA ALA A 459 -65.74 12.14 -13.90
C ALA A 459 -67.04 12.11 -14.74
N ASP A 460 -67.75 10.97 -14.74
CA ASP A 460 -69.11 10.80 -15.29
C ASP A 460 -70.11 10.37 -14.19
N PRO A 461 -71.03 11.27 -13.76
CA PRO A 461 -72.06 10.95 -12.78
C PRO A 461 -73.05 9.84 -13.20
N ALA A 462 -73.19 9.57 -14.50
CA ALA A 462 -74.04 8.48 -14.98
C ALA A 462 -73.39 7.11 -14.69
N GLU A 463 -72.06 7.03 -14.78
CA GLU A 463 -71.27 5.84 -14.49
C GLU A 463 -71.29 5.51 -12.99
N GLN A 464 -71.19 6.51 -12.10
CA GLN A 464 -71.31 6.32 -10.64
C GLN A 464 -72.67 5.76 -10.22
N LYS A 465 -73.76 6.27 -10.79
CA LYS A 465 -75.13 5.76 -10.54
C LYS A 465 -75.32 4.35 -11.09
N ALA A 466 -74.65 4.01 -12.20
CA ALA A 466 -74.65 2.66 -12.73
C ALA A 466 -73.92 1.69 -11.79
N LEU A 467 -72.78 2.10 -11.22
CA LEU A 467 -72.01 1.32 -10.26
C LEU A 467 -72.79 1.07 -8.95
N ALA A 468 -73.41 2.09 -8.37
CA ALA A 468 -74.22 1.94 -7.15
C ALA A 468 -75.42 0.98 -7.34
N ARG A 469 -76.08 1.03 -8.51
CA ARG A 469 -77.14 0.08 -8.88
C ARG A 469 -76.62 -1.33 -9.12
N LYS A 470 -75.38 -1.46 -9.62
CA LYS A 470 -74.71 -2.74 -9.77
C LYS A 470 -74.43 -3.35 -8.40
N ALA A 471 -73.91 -2.59 -7.44
CA ALA A 471 -73.63 -3.06 -6.07
C ALA A 471 -74.90 -3.53 -5.34
N LEU A 472 -76.01 -2.78 -5.44
CA LEU A 472 -77.28 -3.19 -4.83
C LEU A 472 -77.90 -4.45 -5.46
N ARG A 473 -77.53 -4.82 -6.70
CA ARG A 473 -78.04 -6.02 -7.38
C ARG A 473 -77.12 -7.22 -7.21
N GLU A 474 -75.82 -7.00 -7.27
CA GLU A 474 -74.79 -8.04 -7.34
C GLU A 474 -74.08 -8.25 -5.99
N GLY A 475 -74.26 -7.34 -5.03
CA GLY A 475 -73.58 -7.35 -3.73
C GLY A 475 -72.26 -6.58 -3.78
N ASP A 476 -71.20 -7.20 -3.27
CA ASP A 476 -69.88 -6.59 -3.22
C ASP A 476 -69.26 -6.43 -4.62
N ILE A 477 -68.57 -5.30 -4.84
CA ILE A 477 -67.85 -5.01 -6.09
C ILE A 477 -66.38 -4.90 -5.76
N ASP A 478 -65.53 -5.50 -6.60
CA ASP A 478 -64.08 -5.42 -6.46
C ASP A 478 -63.45 -5.00 -7.80
N GLY A 479 -62.45 -4.12 -7.73
CA GLY A 479 -61.59 -3.78 -8.86
C GLY A 479 -62.26 -3.10 -10.06
N TYR A 480 -63.24 -2.22 -9.83
CA TYR A 480 -63.90 -1.51 -10.94
C TYR A 480 -63.11 -0.25 -11.31
N GLU A 481 -62.52 -0.21 -12.50
CA GLU A 481 -61.78 0.95 -12.99
C GLU A 481 -62.71 2.02 -13.58
N MET A 482 -62.57 3.27 -13.13
CA MET A 482 -63.27 4.41 -13.71
C MET A 482 -62.47 5.71 -13.54
N GLN A 483 -62.91 6.76 -14.21
CA GLN A 483 -62.31 8.09 -14.04
C GLN A 483 -62.95 8.83 -12.87
N PHE A 484 -62.09 9.36 -12.03
CA PHE A 484 -62.44 10.19 -10.88
C PHE A 484 -61.99 11.62 -11.09
N ARG A 485 -62.63 12.56 -10.40
CA ARG A 485 -62.34 13.98 -10.45
C ARG A 485 -62.06 14.51 -9.05
N LYS A 486 -60.88 15.11 -8.87
CA LYS A 486 -60.49 15.81 -7.64
C LYS A 486 -61.24 17.14 -7.52
N THR A 487 -61.23 17.71 -6.31
CA THR A 487 -61.89 19.01 -6.03
C THR A 487 -61.30 20.17 -6.84
N ASP A 488 -60.04 20.08 -7.26
CA ASP A 488 -59.35 21.06 -8.12
C ASP A 488 -59.67 20.92 -9.62
N GLY A 489 -60.46 19.92 -10.01
CA GLY A 489 -60.85 19.63 -11.38
C GLY A 489 -59.95 18.63 -12.12
N THR A 490 -58.87 18.16 -11.50
CA THR A 490 -57.97 17.14 -12.06
C THR A 490 -58.70 15.81 -12.23
N VAL A 491 -58.59 15.20 -13.42
CA VAL A 491 -59.15 13.88 -13.70
C VAL A 491 -58.05 12.83 -13.60
N PHE A 492 -58.31 11.76 -12.87
CA PHE A 492 -57.39 10.62 -12.70
C PHE A 492 -58.14 9.31 -12.90
N TRP A 493 -57.40 8.25 -13.24
CA TRP A 493 -57.96 6.90 -13.31
C TRP A 493 -57.90 6.27 -11.93
N GLY A 494 -58.98 5.64 -11.46
CA GLY A 494 -58.96 4.93 -10.19
C GLY A 494 -59.72 3.61 -10.22
N GLU A 495 -59.31 2.72 -9.32
CA GLU A 495 -59.94 1.43 -9.05
C GLU A 495 -60.79 1.55 -7.79
N ILE A 496 -62.08 1.20 -7.84
CA ILE A 496 -63.00 1.25 -6.70
C ILE A 496 -63.53 -0.13 -6.31
N SER A 497 -63.51 -0.41 -4.99
CA SER A 497 -64.11 -1.59 -4.36
C SER A 497 -65.17 -1.19 -3.33
N ILE A 498 -66.26 -1.95 -3.24
CA ILE A 498 -67.47 -1.65 -2.44
C ILE A 498 -67.92 -2.90 -1.68
N ARG A 499 -68.09 -2.80 -0.34
CA ARG A 499 -68.66 -3.84 0.54
C ARG A 499 -69.94 -3.36 1.22
N LEU A 500 -71.01 -4.15 1.24
CA LEU A 500 -72.26 -3.78 1.93
C LEU A 500 -72.33 -4.35 3.36
N ILE A 501 -72.74 -3.52 4.33
CA ILE A 501 -72.86 -3.87 5.76
C ILE A 501 -74.18 -3.38 6.38
N ASP A 502 -74.60 -4.04 7.47
CA ASP A 502 -75.71 -3.59 8.32
C ASP A 502 -75.17 -2.70 9.44
N TYR A 503 -75.64 -1.46 9.48
CA TYR A 503 -75.29 -0.47 10.50
C TYR A 503 -76.56 0.04 11.16
N HIS A 504 -76.82 -0.41 12.39
CA HIS A 504 -78.01 -0.06 13.17
C HIS A 504 -79.36 -0.32 12.45
N GLY A 505 -79.44 -1.35 11.61
CA GLY A 505 -80.64 -1.70 10.85
C GLY A 505 -80.77 -0.96 9.51
N GLU A 506 -79.76 -0.19 9.11
CA GLU A 506 -79.66 0.51 7.83
C GLU A 506 -78.52 -0.10 6.97
N THR A 507 -78.72 -0.21 5.65
CA THR A 507 -77.67 -0.68 4.74
C THR A 507 -76.67 0.42 4.45
N ALA A 508 -75.41 0.18 4.82
CA ALA A 508 -74.28 1.03 4.50
C ALA A 508 -73.28 0.31 3.58
N ALA A 509 -72.46 1.07 2.87
CA ALA A 509 -71.38 0.59 2.04
C ALA A 509 -70.05 1.10 2.56
N VAL A 510 -69.07 0.21 2.70
CA VAL A 510 -67.68 0.55 2.91
C VAL A 510 -67.00 0.56 1.54
N THR A 511 -66.41 1.69 1.13
CA THR A 511 -65.77 1.86 -0.17
C THR A 511 -64.29 2.18 -0.03
N ALA A 512 -63.47 1.62 -0.92
CA ALA A 512 -62.04 1.90 -1.04
C ALA A 512 -61.69 2.27 -2.48
N ILE A 513 -60.79 3.25 -2.66
CA ILE A 513 -60.40 3.77 -3.98
C ILE A 513 -58.87 3.86 -4.08
N PHE A 514 -58.31 3.39 -5.20
CA PHE A 514 -56.88 3.45 -5.54
C PHE A 514 -56.65 4.25 -6.83
N ASP A 515 -55.61 5.09 -6.91
CA ASP A 515 -55.21 5.85 -8.12
C ASP A 515 -54.33 4.97 -9.04
N LEU A 516 -54.60 4.98 -10.35
CA LEU A 516 -53.91 4.17 -11.36
C LEU A 516 -53.04 5.00 -12.33
N THR A 517 -52.96 6.32 -12.16
CA THR A 517 -52.31 7.24 -13.12
C THR A 517 -50.80 7.06 -13.18
N GLU A 518 -50.16 6.92 -12.01
CA GLU A 518 -48.72 6.75 -11.83
C GLU A 518 -48.17 5.49 -12.52
N ARG A 519 -48.98 4.43 -12.57
CA ARG A 519 -48.61 3.15 -13.17
C ARG A 519 -48.32 3.26 -14.67
N ARG A 520 -49.04 4.11 -15.40
CA ARG A 520 -48.94 4.19 -16.87
C ARG A 520 -47.80 5.08 -17.37
N GLU A 521 -47.47 6.18 -16.69
CA GLU A 521 -46.38 7.07 -17.10
C GLU A 521 -44.99 6.44 -16.89
N ASN A 522 -44.85 5.57 -15.89
CA ASN A 522 -43.64 4.79 -15.66
C ASN A 522 -43.31 3.84 -16.83
N GLU A 523 -44.30 3.37 -17.60
CA GLU A 523 -44.12 2.39 -18.68
C GLU A 523 -43.34 2.93 -19.89
N GLU A 524 -43.59 4.17 -20.32
CA GLU A 524 -42.87 4.78 -21.46
C GLU A 524 -41.43 5.16 -21.09
N MET A 525 -41.18 5.43 -19.81
CA MET A 525 -39.88 5.88 -19.32
C MET A 525 -38.88 4.71 -19.22
N VAL A 526 -39.31 3.53 -18.75
CA VAL A 526 -38.50 2.30 -18.67
C VAL A 526 -37.91 1.92 -20.03
N ARG A 527 -38.68 2.07 -21.12
CA ARG A 527 -38.22 1.75 -22.49
C ARG A 527 -37.04 2.65 -22.91
N ARG A 528 -37.10 3.95 -22.65
CA ARG A 528 -36.03 4.90 -23.05
C ARG A 528 -34.75 4.72 -22.24
N VAL A 529 -34.86 4.38 -20.95
CA VAL A 529 -33.70 4.12 -20.07
C VAL A 529 -32.83 3.01 -20.63
N LEU A 530 -33.46 1.96 -21.15
CA LEU A 530 -32.77 0.75 -21.59
C LEU A 530 -32.11 0.90 -22.95
N GLU A 531 -32.75 1.60 -23.89
CA GLU A 531 -32.16 1.89 -25.21
C GLU A 531 -30.96 2.85 -25.10
N ALA A 532 -30.91 3.69 -24.07
CA ALA A 532 -29.82 4.62 -23.81
C ALA A 532 -28.90 4.22 -22.64
N SER A 533 -29.10 3.04 -22.04
CA SER A 533 -28.36 2.60 -20.86
C SER A 533 -26.88 2.41 -21.19
N PRO A 534 -25.96 3.08 -20.46
CA PRO A 534 -24.52 2.91 -20.64
C PRO A 534 -24.01 1.60 -20.03
N ALA A 535 -24.82 0.87 -19.25
CA ALA A 535 -24.37 -0.33 -18.58
C ALA A 535 -24.36 -1.56 -19.51
N PRO A 536 -23.28 -2.36 -19.51
CA PRO A 536 -23.19 -3.61 -20.25
C PRO A 536 -23.95 -4.71 -19.49
N ILE A 537 -25.24 -4.89 -19.82
CA ILE A 537 -26.13 -5.86 -19.19
C ILE A 537 -26.41 -6.98 -20.19
N THR A 538 -26.31 -8.23 -19.72
CA THR A 538 -26.80 -9.40 -20.44
C THR A 538 -27.79 -10.16 -19.56
N MET A 539 -28.87 -10.66 -20.15
CA MET A 539 -29.75 -11.64 -19.52
C MET A 539 -29.74 -12.93 -20.32
N VAL A 540 -29.48 -14.04 -19.65
CA VAL A 540 -29.31 -15.35 -20.29
C VAL A 540 -30.14 -16.42 -19.60
N GLY A 541 -30.61 -17.41 -20.35
CA GLY A 541 -31.20 -18.62 -19.77
C GLY A 541 -30.15 -19.36 -18.93
N ARG A 542 -30.49 -19.72 -17.68
CA ARG A 542 -29.52 -20.28 -16.73
C ARG A 542 -28.95 -21.63 -17.18
N ASP A 543 -29.76 -22.46 -17.83
CA ASP A 543 -29.39 -23.83 -18.19
C ASP A 543 -28.85 -23.96 -19.63
N ASP A 544 -29.33 -23.15 -20.57
CA ASP A 544 -28.98 -23.26 -22.00
C ASP A 544 -27.98 -22.19 -22.47
N GLY A 545 -27.77 -21.14 -21.67
CA GLY A 545 -26.89 -20.00 -21.96
C GLY A 545 -27.39 -19.12 -23.10
N HIS A 546 -28.67 -19.25 -23.47
CA HIS A 546 -29.25 -18.47 -24.56
C HIS A 546 -29.43 -17.02 -24.13
N ILE A 547 -28.99 -16.09 -24.98
CA ILE A 547 -29.08 -14.65 -24.69
C ILE A 547 -30.52 -14.21 -24.93
N ILE A 548 -31.22 -13.89 -23.84
CA ILE A 548 -32.61 -13.41 -23.84
C ILE A 548 -32.63 -11.89 -24.07
N TYR A 549 -31.65 -11.18 -23.51
CA TYR A 549 -31.49 -9.75 -23.66
C TYR A 549 -30.02 -9.35 -23.58
N CYS A 550 -29.62 -8.33 -24.35
CA CYS A 550 -28.26 -7.78 -24.36
C CYS A 550 -28.36 -6.27 -24.61
N SER A 551 -27.77 -5.46 -23.72
CA SER A 551 -27.80 -4.00 -23.87
C SER A 551 -26.85 -3.51 -24.97
N PRO A 552 -27.07 -2.31 -25.53
CA PRO A 552 -26.15 -1.71 -26.51
C PRO A 552 -24.71 -1.56 -26.01
N ALA A 553 -24.50 -1.19 -24.74
CA ALA A 553 -23.15 -1.07 -24.18
C ALA A 553 -22.44 -2.43 -24.06
N GLN A 554 -23.19 -3.51 -23.79
CA GLN A 554 -22.63 -4.86 -23.79
C GLN A 554 -22.19 -5.28 -25.20
N LEU A 555 -22.98 -4.92 -26.21
CA LEU A 555 -22.63 -5.12 -27.62
C LEU A 555 -21.36 -4.34 -28.00
N GLU A 556 -21.20 -3.09 -27.53
CA GLU A 556 -19.97 -2.30 -27.72
C GLU A 556 -18.74 -2.99 -27.10
N ILE A 557 -18.81 -3.51 -25.86
CA ILE A 557 -17.70 -4.25 -25.23
C ILE A 557 -17.32 -5.48 -26.06
N PHE A 558 -18.28 -6.24 -26.54
CA PHE A 558 -17.96 -7.43 -27.35
C PHE A 558 -17.69 -7.12 -28.82
N GLY A 559 -17.77 -5.86 -29.26
CA GLY A 559 -17.56 -5.45 -30.65
C GLY A 559 -18.63 -5.99 -31.60
N MET A 560 -19.89 -6.07 -31.16
CA MET A 560 -21.03 -6.61 -31.91
C MET A 560 -22.04 -5.50 -32.27
N GLU A 561 -22.71 -5.61 -33.44
CA GLU A 561 -23.84 -4.72 -33.80
C GLU A 561 -25.19 -5.27 -33.33
N SER A 562 -25.33 -6.60 -33.23
CA SER A 562 -26.52 -7.30 -32.72
C SER A 562 -26.13 -8.72 -32.28
N VAL A 563 -26.98 -9.36 -31.46
CA VAL A 563 -26.77 -10.74 -31.01
C VAL A 563 -27.17 -11.72 -32.13
N PRO A 564 -26.28 -12.59 -32.62
CA PRO A 564 -26.64 -13.65 -33.57
C PRO A 564 -27.63 -14.65 -32.98
N GLU A 565 -28.63 -15.10 -33.74
CA GLU A 565 -29.73 -15.98 -33.26
C GLU A 565 -29.27 -17.27 -32.54
N ASN A 566 -28.10 -17.80 -32.90
CA ASN A 566 -27.55 -19.05 -32.32
C ASN A 566 -26.41 -18.82 -31.32
N MET A 567 -26.09 -17.57 -30.98
CA MET A 567 -24.98 -17.27 -30.07
C MET A 567 -25.40 -17.56 -28.63
N LYS A 568 -24.53 -18.26 -27.89
CA LYS A 568 -24.69 -18.46 -26.45
C LYS A 568 -23.70 -17.59 -25.71
N ALA A 569 -24.09 -17.06 -24.56
CA ALA A 569 -23.18 -16.26 -23.74
C ALA A 569 -21.96 -17.07 -23.25
N PHE A 570 -22.11 -18.40 -23.13
CA PHE A 570 -21.02 -19.30 -22.79
C PHE A 570 -19.89 -19.36 -23.83
N ASP A 571 -20.16 -18.98 -25.08
CA ASP A 571 -19.15 -18.98 -26.15
C ASP A 571 -18.23 -17.75 -26.07
N LEU A 572 -18.58 -16.76 -25.26
CA LEU A 572 -17.81 -15.52 -25.06
C LEU A 572 -16.67 -15.68 -24.04
N TYR A 573 -16.58 -16.83 -23.33
CA TYR A 573 -15.47 -17.11 -22.42
C TYR A 573 -14.23 -17.57 -23.20
N ALA A 574 -13.06 -17.04 -22.86
CA ALA A 574 -11.81 -17.48 -23.46
C ALA A 574 -11.44 -18.89 -22.99
N ASP A 575 -11.65 -19.16 -21.71
CA ASP A 575 -11.39 -20.43 -21.03
C ASP A 575 -12.71 -21.11 -20.59
N ALA A 576 -12.92 -22.35 -21.03
CA ALA A 576 -14.08 -23.15 -20.64
C ALA A 576 -14.05 -23.54 -19.15
N GLY A 577 -12.86 -23.61 -18.52
CA GLY A 577 -12.71 -23.90 -17.09
C GLY A 577 -13.19 -22.75 -16.21
N ASP A 578 -12.92 -21.50 -16.61
CA ASP A 578 -13.44 -20.33 -15.90
C ASP A 578 -14.96 -20.24 -16.00
N ARG A 579 -15.53 -20.55 -17.17
CA ARG A 579 -16.98 -20.68 -17.35
C ARG A 579 -17.57 -21.71 -16.39
N ASP A 580 -16.99 -22.91 -16.31
CA ASP A 580 -17.51 -23.97 -15.46
C ASP A 580 -17.43 -23.60 -13.97
N ARG A 581 -16.38 -22.88 -13.56
CA ARG A 581 -16.23 -22.33 -12.20
C ARG A 581 -17.29 -21.28 -11.91
N PHE A 582 -17.50 -20.34 -12.83
CA PHE A 582 -18.54 -19.32 -12.73
C PHE A 582 -19.94 -19.94 -12.60
N VAL A 583 -20.28 -20.93 -13.43
CA VAL A 583 -21.57 -21.63 -13.36
C VAL A 583 -21.74 -22.41 -12.06
N ALA A 584 -20.68 -23.08 -11.57
CA ALA A 584 -20.72 -23.84 -10.32
C ALA A 584 -20.93 -22.94 -9.10
N GLU A 585 -20.25 -21.80 -9.07
CA GLU A 585 -20.36 -20.82 -7.98
C GLU A 585 -21.75 -20.18 -7.96
N LEU A 586 -22.28 -19.83 -9.13
CA LEU A 586 -23.62 -19.26 -9.27
C LEU A 586 -24.71 -20.26 -8.85
N LYS A 587 -24.52 -21.56 -9.13
CA LYS A 587 -25.43 -22.63 -8.66
C LYS A 587 -25.43 -22.77 -7.14
N LYS A 588 -24.33 -22.44 -6.47
CA LYS A 588 -24.19 -22.57 -5.02
C LYS A 588 -24.74 -21.37 -4.27
N SER A 589 -24.50 -20.15 -4.74
CA SER A 589 -24.82 -18.91 -4.02
C SER A 589 -26.03 -18.14 -4.57
N GLY A 590 -26.43 -18.38 -5.82
CA GLY A 590 -27.46 -17.61 -6.53
C GLY A 590 -27.02 -16.19 -6.95
N ARG A 591 -25.81 -15.75 -6.56
CA ARG A 591 -25.21 -14.45 -6.91
C ARG A 591 -23.68 -14.54 -6.92
N ILE A 592 -23.05 -13.88 -7.87
CA ILE A 592 -21.62 -13.70 -8.02
C ILE A 592 -21.33 -12.22 -8.17
N GLU A 593 -20.28 -11.73 -7.52
CA GLU A 593 -19.80 -10.36 -7.65
C GLU A 593 -18.32 -10.39 -8.03
N GLY A 594 -17.95 -9.60 -9.05
CA GLY A 594 -16.56 -9.35 -9.40
C GLY A 594 -15.78 -10.58 -9.89
N PHE A 595 -16.41 -11.52 -10.61
CA PHE A 595 -15.71 -12.71 -11.10
C PHE A 595 -14.79 -12.35 -12.25
N GLU A 596 -13.50 -12.36 -11.99
CA GLU A 596 -12.46 -12.09 -12.97
C GLU A 596 -12.25 -13.29 -13.90
N THR A 597 -12.32 -13.03 -15.21
CA THR A 597 -12.08 -14.04 -16.24
C THR A 597 -11.66 -13.39 -17.56
N ARG A 598 -11.07 -14.19 -18.45
CA ARG A 598 -10.77 -13.75 -19.82
C ARG A 598 -11.95 -14.03 -20.72
N MET A 599 -12.37 -13.01 -21.46
CA MET A 599 -13.45 -13.09 -22.43
C MET A 599 -12.95 -12.80 -23.84
N LYS A 600 -13.74 -13.20 -24.84
CA LYS A 600 -13.46 -13.02 -26.26
C LYS A 600 -14.42 -12.01 -26.88
N ARG A 601 -13.88 -11.04 -27.62
CA ARG A 601 -14.67 -10.17 -28.49
C ARG A 601 -15.05 -10.91 -29.77
N ALA A 602 -15.98 -10.35 -30.54
CA ALA A 602 -16.44 -10.93 -31.81
C ALA A 602 -15.33 -11.05 -32.88
N ASP A 603 -14.29 -10.22 -32.80
CA ASP A 603 -13.10 -10.28 -33.67
C ASP A 603 -12.07 -11.35 -33.24
N GLY A 604 -12.31 -12.03 -32.10
CA GLY A 604 -11.44 -13.06 -31.53
C GLY A 604 -10.36 -12.54 -30.59
N SER A 605 -10.26 -11.22 -30.36
CA SER A 605 -9.37 -10.66 -29.35
C SER A 605 -9.82 -11.04 -27.93
N GLU A 606 -8.84 -11.32 -27.06
CA GLU A 606 -9.10 -11.62 -25.64
C GLU A 606 -8.93 -10.37 -24.80
N PHE A 607 -9.78 -10.21 -23.79
CA PHE A 607 -9.72 -9.12 -22.82
C PHE A 607 -10.04 -9.62 -21.41
N TRP A 608 -9.52 -8.94 -20.39
CA TRP A 608 -9.85 -9.25 -19.00
C TRP A 608 -11.20 -8.63 -18.65
N ALA A 609 -12.10 -9.43 -18.11
CA ALA A 609 -13.43 -9.01 -17.71
C ALA A 609 -13.70 -9.35 -16.25
N SER A 610 -14.35 -8.43 -15.54
CA SER A 610 -14.97 -8.69 -14.24
C SER A 610 -16.48 -8.83 -14.44
N ILE A 611 -17.03 -9.98 -14.07
CA ILE A 611 -18.44 -10.33 -14.29
C ILE A 611 -19.16 -10.43 -12.95
N SER A 612 -20.19 -9.61 -12.76
CA SER A 612 -21.12 -9.73 -11.63
C SER A 612 -22.46 -10.23 -12.14
N ALA A 613 -23.04 -11.24 -11.50
CA ALA A 613 -24.27 -11.86 -12.01
C ALA A 613 -25.18 -12.40 -10.91
N ARG A 614 -26.49 -12.37 -11.14
CA ARG A 614 -27.52 -12.86 -10.21
C ARG A 614 -28.53 -13.76 -10.91
N ALA A 615 -28.84 -14.90 -10.30
CA ALA A 615 -29.90 -15.79 -10.76
C ALA A 615 -31.25 -15.32 -10.23
N VAL A 616 -32.24 -15.19 -11.12
CA VAL A 616 -33.59 -14.70 -10.82
C VAL A 616 -34.61 -15.48 -11.63
N GLU A 617 -35.83 -15.60 -11.13
CA GLU A 617 -36.93 -16.29 -11.83
C GLU A 617 -37.70 -15.30 -12.70
N TYR A 618 -37.79 -15.56 -14.01
CA TYR A 618 -38.56 -14.77 -14.96
C TYR A 618 -39.55 -15.65 -15.70
N ARG A 619 -40.86 -15.39 -15.55
CA ARG A 619 -41.96 -16.16 -16.18
C ARG A 619 -41.88 -17.68 -15.97
N GLY A 620 -41.44 -18.12 -14.79
CA GLY A 620 -41.28 -19.55 -14.46
C GLY A 620 -40.02 -20.19 -15.07
N GLN A 621 -39.10 -19.39 -15.60
CA GLN A 621 -37.77 -19.83 -16.08
C GLN A 621 -36.67 -19.18 -15.25
N ASP A 622 -35.65 -19.96 -14.90
CA ASP A 622 -34.44 -19.44 -14.26
C ASP A 622 -33.59 -18.68 -15.27
N VAL A 623 -33.38 -17.38 -15.04
CA VAL A 623 -32.54 -16.51 -15.86
C VAL A 623 -31.40 -15.93 -15.02
N LEU A 624 -30.30 -15.61 -15.69
CA LEU A 624 -29.14 -14.95 -15.11
C LEU A 624 -29.05 -13.54 -15.67
N VAL A 625 -29.04 -12.53 -14.80
CA VAL A 625 -28.75 -11.14 -15.17
C VAL A 625 -27.29 -10.85 -14.78
N SER A 626 -26.48 -10.44 -15.75
CA SER A 626 -25.05 -10.16 -15.56
C SER A 626 -24.63 -8.79 -16.07
N VAL A 627 -23.67 -8.18 -15.37
CA VAL A 627 -22.96 -6.96 -15.78
C VAL A 627 -21.48 -7.31 -15.98
N THR A 628 -20.88 -6.79 -17.06
CA THR A 628 -19.48 -7.07 -17.43
C THR A 628 -18.64 -5.81 -17.50
N GLN A 629 -17.56 -5.73 -16.71
CA GLN A 629 -16.60 -4.64 -16.79
C GLN A 629 -15.33 -5.10 -17.52
N ASP A 630 -14.81 -4.29 -18.45
CA ASP A 630 -13.50 -4.51 -19.08
C ASP A 630 -12.37 -3.97 -18.17
N MET A 631 -11.42 -4.82 -17.82
CA MET A 631 -10.31 -4.54 -16.90
C MET A 631 -8.96 -4.36 -17.61
N THR A 632 -8.93 -4.38 -18.93
CA THR A 632 -7.68 -4.44 -19.71
C THR A 632 -6.76 -3.24 -19.44
N ASP A 633 -7.31 -2.02 -19.41
CA ASP A 633 -6.53 -0.80 -19.18
C ASP A 633 -6.03 -0.69 -17.73
N GLN A 634 -6.82 -1.18 -16.76
CA GLN A 634 -6.49 -1.10 -15.34
C GLN A 634 -5.31 -2.02 -14.99
N LEU A 635 -5.34 -3.28 -15.47
CA LEU A 635 -4.27 -4.24 -15.23
C LEU A 635 -2.95 -3.82 -15.90
N ALA A 636 -3.01 -3.18 -17.07
CA ALA A 636 -1.81 -2.67 -17.75
C ALA A 636 -1.09 -1.59 -16.93
N VAL A 637 -1.85 -0.70 -16.26
CA VAL A 637 -1.31 0.35 -15.40
C VAL A 637 -0.71 -0.23 -14.11
N GLU A 638 -1.35 -1.24 -13.51
CA GLU A 638 -0.83 -1.93 -12.33
C GLU A 638 0.48 -2.68 -12.62
N GLU A 639 0.56 -3.37 -13.76
CA GLU A 639 1.77 -4.08 -14.19
C GLU A 639 2.92 -3.11 -14.50
N GLU A 640 2.64 -1.95 -15.10
CA GLU A 640 3.62 -0.89 -15.30
C GLU A 640 4.15 -0.35 -13.97
N MET A 641 3.27 -0.09 -13.00
CA MET A 641 3.67 0.38 -11.66
C MET A 641 4.51 -0.66 -10.90
N ALA A 642 4.15 -1.95 -10.99
CA ALA A 642 4.92 -3.03 -10.37
C ALA A 642 6.35 -3.11 -10.94
N SER A 643 6.49 -3.01 -12.27
CA SER A 643 7.78 -3.00 -12.96
C SER A 643 8.65 -1.78 -12.57
N GLN A 644 8.04 -0.60 -12.43
CA GLN A 644 8.74 0.60 -11.98
C GLN A 644 9.23 0.46 -10.53
N ARG A 645 8.42 -0.12 -9.63
CA ARG A 645 8.81 -0.39 -8.23
C ARG A 645 9.96 -1.38 -8.12
N GLU A 646 9.93 -2.48 -8.85
CA GLU A 646 11.04 -3.46 -8.90
C GLU A 646 12.34 -2.79 -9.36
N THR A 647 12.27 -1.96 -10.41
CA THR A 647 13.42 -1.22 -10.94
C THR A 647 13.98 -0.24 -9.91
N LEU A 648 13.12 0.48 -9.18
CA LEU A 648 13.55 1.38 -8.11
C LEU A 648 14.20 0.62 -6.95
N HIS A 649 13.62 -0.50 -6.54
CA HIS A 649 14.17 -1.34 -5.47
C HIS A 649 15.55 -1.91 -5.83
N GLN A 650 15.77 -2.32 -7.07
CA GLN A 650 17.10 -2.74 -7.54
C GLN A 650 18.11 -1.58 -7.56
N ARG A 651 17.66 -0.36 -7.94
CA ARG A 651 18.51 0.84 -7.92
C ARG A 651 18.93 1.23 -6.50
N GLU A 652 18.01 1.17 -5.54
CA GLU A 652 18.29 1.45 -4.14
C GLU A 652 19.29 0.44 -3.53
N LYS A 653 19.12 -0.86 -3.81
CA LYS A 653 20.05 -1.93 -3.37
C LYS A 653 21.47 -1.72 -3.88
N LEU A 654 21.63 -1.32 -5.14
CA LEU A 654 22.95 -1.06 -5.72
C LEU A 654 23.59 0.22 -5.15
N SER A 655 22.78 1.22 -4.81
CA SER A 655 23.26 2.45 -4.18
C SER A 655 23.75 2.21 -2.76
N SER A 656 23.02 1.45 -1.94
CA SER A 656 23.42 1.12 -0.57
C SER A 656 24.65 0.20 -0.53
N LEU A 657 24.72 -0.77 -1.44
CA LEU A 657 25.90 -1.62 -1.60
C LEU A 657 27.12 -0.81 -2.04
N GLY A 658 26.92 0.22 -2.86
CA GLY A 658 27.98 1.12 -3.33
C GLY A 658 28.66 1.91 -2.20
N GLU A 659 27.90 2.39 -1.22
CA GLU A 659 28.46 3.10 -0.05
C GLU A 659 29.31 2.18 0.84
N VAL A 660 28.82 0.94 1.10
CA VAL A 660 29.55 -0.05 1.89
C VAL A 660 30.83 -0.49 1.18
N LEU A 661 30.76 -0.73 -0.13
CA LEU A 661 31.93 -1.13 -0.93
C LEU A 661 33.02 -0.05 -0.95
N ALA A 662 32.66 1.23 -0.91
CA ALA A 662 33.64 2.32 -0.85
C ALA A 662 34.43 2.31 0.47
N GLY A 663 33.76 2.07 1.61
CA GLY A 663 34.42 1.94 2.91
C GLY A 663 35.33 0.72 3.00
N VAL A 664 34.82 -0.46 2.59
CA VAL A 664 35.58 -1.71 2.61
C VAL A 664 36.81 -1.63 1.68
N ALA A 665 36.69 -0.98 0.52
CA ALA A 665 37.81 -0.84 -0.40
C ALA A 665 38.94 0.01 0.19
N HIS A 666 38.62 1.04 0.96
CA HIS A 666 39.62 1.86 1.66
C HIS A 666 40.42 1.01 2.65
N GLU A 667 39.73 0.23 3.50
CA GLU A 667 40.36 -0.67 4.48
C GLU A 667 41.18 -1.80 3.84
N LEU A 668 40.84 -2.22 2.62
CA LEU A 668 41.62 -3.23 1.89
C LEU A 668 42.81 -2.64 1.14
N ASN A 669 42.71 -1.43 0.63
CA ASN A 669 43.77 -0.79 -0.16
C ASN A 669 45.01 -0.49 0.69
N ASN A 670 44.85 -0.13 1.96
CA ASN A 670 45.95 0.17 2.87
C ASN A 670 46.90 -1.03 3.09
N PRO A 671 46.44 -2.20 3.59
CA PRO A 671 47.31 -3.37 3.76
C PRO A 671 47.81 -3.91 2.41
N LEU A 672 47.03 -3.78 1.32
CA LEU A 672 47.50 -4.15 -0.01
C LEU A 672 48.65 -3.26 -0.49
N SER A 673 48.66 -1.97 -0.16
CA SER A 673 49.76 -1.04 -0.46
C SER A 673 51.07 -1.53 0.15
N VAL A 674 51.02 -1.90 1.43
CA VAL A 674 52.16 -2.42 2.18
C VAL A 674 52.67 -3.72 1.57
N VAL A 675 51.77 -4.67 1.28
CA VAL A 675 52.14 -5.97 0.70
C VAL A 675 52.74 -5.83 -0.71
N VAL A 676 52.14 -5.00 -1.57
CA VAL A 676 52.66 -4.73 -2.93
C VAL A 676 54.04 -4.05 -2.85
N GLY A 677 54.16 -3.00 -2.04
CA GLY A 677 55.40 -2.25 -1.85
C GLY A 677 56.54 -3.13 -1.34
N GLN A 678 56.31 -3.86 -0.24
CA GLN A 678 57.29 -4.78 0.35
C GLN A 678 57.70 -5.91 -0.61
N ALA A 679 56.76 -6.46 -1.38
CA ALA A 679 57.09 -7.48 -2.37
C ALA A 679 57.98 -6.94 -3.51
N LEU A 680 57.74 -5.70 -3.96
CA LEU A 680 58.56 -5.05 -4.98
C LEU A 680 59.95 -4.68 -4.43
N MET A 681 60.05 -4.14 -3.23
CA MET A 681 61.34 -3.82 -2.59
C MET A 681 62.16 -5.09 -2.32
N LEU A 682 61.52 -6.17 -1.83
CA LEU A 682 62.18 -7.45 -1.64
C LEU A 682 62.68 -8.03 -2.98
N LYS A 683 61.98 -7.78 -4.08
CA LYS A 683 62.42 -8.18 -5.42
C LYS A 683 63.64 -7.38 -5.89
N GLU A 684 63.71 -6.09 -5.58
CA GLU A 684 64.84 -5.21 -5.94
C GLU A 684 66.09 -5.47 -5.08
N THR A 685 65.92 -5.77 -3.78
CA THR A 685 67.03 -5.93 -2.82
C THR A 685 67.50 -7.38 -2.65
N ALA A 686 66.69 -8.38 -3.00
CA ALA A 686 67.06 -9.78 -2.81
C ALA A 686 68.18 -10.22 -3.77
N THR A 687 69.28 -10.71 -3.19
CA THR A 687 70.42 -11.27 -3.93
C THR A 687 70.26 -12.75 -4.26
N GLN A 688 69.36 -13.48 -3.56
CA GLN A 688 69.13 -14.91 -3.79
C GLN A 688 68.00 -15.16 -4.81
N PRO A 689 68.22 -15.98 -5.86
CA PRO A 689 67.20 -16.25 -6.90
C PRO A 689 65.87 -16.79 -6.37
N LYS A 690 65.90 -17.60 -5.30
CA LYS A 690 64.68 -18.12 -4.66
C LYS A 690 63.85 -17.04 -3.97
N ASN A 691 64.48 -16.01 -3.44
CA ASN A 691 63.79 -14.91 -2.76
C ASN A 691 63.22 -13.93 -3.77
N VAL A 692 63.92 -13.66 -4.88
CA VAL A 692 63.39 -12.90 -6.03
C VAL A 692 62.13 -13.58 -6.59
N GLU A 693 62.16 -14.89 -6.74
CA GLU A 693 61.01 -15.65 -7.25
C GLU A 693 59.83 -15.70 -6.25
N ARG A 694 60.10 -15.75 -4.94
CA ARG A 694 59.07 -15.63 -3.90
C ARG A 694 58.44 -14.23 -3.89
N ALA A 695 59.27 -13.19 -3.96
CA ALA A 695 58.84 -11.80 -4.04
C ALA A 695 57.97 -11.55 -5.29
N ARG A 696 58.36 -12.12 -6.44
CA ARG A 696 57.55 -12.09 -7.68
C ARG A 696 56.15 -12.69 -7.46
N LYS A 697 56.05 -13.86 -6.82
CA LYS A 697 54.76 -14.52 -6.56
C LYS A 697 53.87 -13.74 -5.59
N ILE A 698 54.45 -13.10 -4.57
CA ILE A 698 53.73 -12.25 -3.61
C ILE A 698 53.19 -11.01 -4.34
N SER A 699 54.03 -10.33 -5.12
CA SER A 699 53.63 -9.16 -5.92
C SER A 699 52.50 -9.52 -6.90
N GLU A 700 52.60 -10.64 -7.63
CA GLU A 700 51.54 -11.08 -8.54
C GLU A 700 50.21 -11.40 -7.84
N ALA A 701 50.25 -11.91 -6.61
CA ALA A 701 49.06 -12.18 -5.82
C ALA A 701 48.43 -10.88 -5.30
N ALA A 702 49.25 -9.95 -4.82
CA ALA A 702 48.80 -8.66 -4.32
C ALA A 702 48.22 -7.78 -5.45
N ASP A 703 48.84 -7.77 -6.64
CA ASP A 703 48.33 -7.09 -7.84
C ASP A 703 46.98 -7.67 -8.31
N ARG A 704 46.73 -8.97 -8.09
CA ARG A 704 45.41 -9.55 -8.35
C ARG A 704 44.37 -9.04 -7.36
N CYS A 705 44.69 -9.00 -6.06
CA CYS A 705 43.79 -8.47 -5.05
C CYS A 705 43.47 -6.98 -5.28
N ALA A 706 44.49 -6.16 -5.59
CA ALA A 706 44.32 -4.74 -5.90
C ALA A 706 43.38 -4.53 -7.11
N ARG A 707 43.51 -5.34 -8.17
CA ARG A 707 42.60 -5.29 -9.32
C ARG A 707 41.17 -5.66 -8.96
N ILE A 708 40.96 -6.66 -8.09
CA ILE A 708 39.63 -7.06 -7.63
C ILE A 708 38.96 -5.91 -6.87
N VAL A 709 39.68 -5.28 -5.94
CA VAL A 709 39.18 -4.13 -5.17
C VAL A 709 38.85 -2.95 -6.08
N LYS A 710 39.73 -2.60 -7.04
CA LYS A 710 39.45 -1.57 -8.06
C LYS A 710 38.23 -1.89 -8.92
N THR A 711 38.00 -3.16 -9.24
CA THR A 711 36.83 -3.58 -10.03
C THR A 711 35.54 -3.45 -9.23
N PHE A 712 35.53 -3.81 -7.95
CA PHE A 712 34.39 -3.61 -7.07
C PHE A 712 34.07 -2.13 -6.87
N LEU A 713 35.09 -1.29 -6.69
CA LEU A 713 34.97 0.17 -6.65
C LEU A 713 34.34 0.75 -7.91
N ALA A 714 34.73 0.26 -9.10
CA ALA A 714 34.14 0.69 -10.37
C ALA A 714 32.64 0.32 -10.50
N MET A 715 32.20 -0.78 -9.89
CA MET A 715 30.77 -1.15 -9.85
C MET A 715 29.94 -0.28 -8.89
N ALA A 716 30.55 0.13 -7.78
CA ALA A 716 29.94 1.01 -6.77
C ALA A 716 29.82 2.47 -7.23
N ARG A 717 30.68 2.91 -8.16
CA ARG A 717 30.67 4.28 -8.71
C ARG A 717 29.45 4.54 -9.60
N GLN A 718 28.76 5.67 -9.34
CA GLN A 718 28.11 6.47 -10.38
C GLN A 718 29.09 7.58 -10.80
N GLN A 719 30.04 7.28 -11.68
CA GLN A 719 30.94 8.31 -12.21
C GLN A 719 30.21 9.10 -13.32
N PRO A 720 30.23 10.44 -13.30
CA PRO A 720 30.23 11.19 -14.54
C PRO A 720 31.61 10.93 -15.20
N ALA A 721 31.63 10.21 -16.32
CA ALA A 721 32.83 10.08 -17.13
C ALA A 721 33.26 11.48 -17.60
N GLU A 722 34.54 11.82 -17.50
CA GLU A 722 35.06 13.01 -18.19
C GLU A 722 34.89 12.77 -19.68
N SER A 723 34.00 13.54 -20.30
CA SER A 723 33.63 13.34 -21.69
C SER A 723 34.53 14.21 -22.56
N LEU A 724 35.74 13.71 -22.86
CA LEU A 724 36.70 14.36 -23.75
C LEU A 724 36.70 13.66 -25.12
N PRO A 725 37.10 14.33 -26.22
CA PRO A 725 37.26 13.67 -27.50
C PRO A 725 38.46 12.71 -27.47
N VAL A 726 38.22 11.42 -27.67
CA VAL A 726 39.20 10.33 -27.60
C VAL A 726 39.40 9.69 -28.97
N ASP A 727 40.66 9.46 -29.35
CA ASP A 727 41.01 8.64 -30.51
C ASP A 727 40.96 7.15 -30.13
N ILE A 728 40.08 6.41 -30.80
CA ILE A 728 39.87 4.98 -30.52
C ILE A 728 41.07 4.13 -30.95
N ASN A 729 41.81 4.53 -31.99
CA ASN A 729 43.00 3.79 -32.39
C ASN A 729 44.10 3.91 -31.33
N GLU A 730 44.32 5.10 -30.76
CA GLU A 730 45.25 5.30 -29.63
C GLU A 730 44.87 4.42 -28.43
N VAL A 731 43.57 4.37 -28.08
CA VAL A 731 43.06 3.50 -27.01
C VAL A 731 43.39 2.02 -27.25
N VAL A 732 43.21 1.54 -28.49
CA VAL A 732 43.51 0.16 -28.86
C VAL A 732 45.02 -0.09 -28.82
N GLU A 733 45.83 0.86 -29.29
CA GLU A 733 47.30 0.78 -29.26
C GLU A 733 47.84 0.74 -27.83
N SER A 734 47.39 1.64 -26.94
CA SER A 734 47.77 1.62 -25.52
C SER A 734 47.37 0.32 -24.83
N ALA A 735 46.18 -0.23 -25.11
CA ALA A 735 45.77 -1.52 -24.57
C ALA A 735 46.66 -2.67 -25.09
N MET A 736 47.13 -2.58 -26.33
CA MET A 736 48.06 -3.54 -26.95
C MET A 736 49.48 -3.44 -26.40
N GLU A 737 49.93 -2.27 -25.94
CA GLU A 737 51.22 -2.13 -25.25
C GLU A 737 51.23 -2.93 -23.95
N VAL A 738 50.13 -2.86 -23.19
CA VAL A 738 49.98 -3.55 -21.90
C VAL A 738 49.81 -5.06 -22.09
N THR A 739 48.97 -5.49 -23.03
CA THR A 739 48.58 -6.91 -23.17
C THR A 739 49.36 -7.67 -24.24
N GLY A 740 50.01 -6.97 -25.17
CA GLY A 740 50.62 -7.57 -26.36
C GLY A 740 51.79 -8.49 -26.06
N TYR A 741 52.57 -8.21 -25.01
CA TYR A 741 53.65 -9.12 -24.59
C TYR A 741 53.10 -10.46 -24.06
N SER A 742 52.05 -10.41 -23.24
CA SER A 742 51.38 -11.60 -22.68
C SER A 742 50.73 -12.46 -23.77
N LEU A 743 50.07 -11.82 -24.75
CA LEU A 743 49.48 -12.51 -25.89
C LEU A 743 50.55 -13.19 -26.77
N ARG A 744 51.67 -12.49 -27.06
CA ARG A 744 52.78 -13.05 -27.85
C ARG A 744 53.50 -14.19 -27.14
N SER A 745 53.71 -14.07 -25.83
CA SER A 745 54.35 -15.14 -25.05
C SER A 745 53.49 -16.39 -24.90
N ALA A 746 52.17 -16.26 -25.05
CA ALA A 746 51.20 -17.36 -25.11
C ALA A 746 51.05 -18.00 -26.50
N ASP A 747 51.90 -17.64 -27.47
CA ASP A 747 51.89 -18.10 -28.87
C ASP A 747 50.57 -17.79 -29.61
N ILE A 748 50.04 -16.58 -29.39
CA ILE A 748 48.82 -16.08 -30.04
C ILE A 748 49.18 -15.12 -31.17
N ASP A 749 48.71 -15.41 -32.39
CA ASP A 749 48.80 -14.49 -33.52
C ASP A 749 47.86 -13.29 -33.30
N ILE A 750 48.40 -12.08 -33.36
CA ILE A 750 47.60 -10.85 -33.28
C ILE A 750 47.46 -10.26 -34.68
N LEU A 751 46.22 -10.00 -35.11
CA LEU A 751 45.90 -9.33 -36.37
C LEU A 751 45.22 -7.99 -36.08
N LEU A 752 45.93 -6.88 -36.30
CA LEU A 752 45.42 -5.52 -36.15
C LEU A 752 44.97 -4.97 -37.51
N LYS A 753 43.72 -4.52 -37.59
CA LYS A 753 43.10 -3.89 -38.77
C LYS A 753 42.41 -2.59 -38.36
N LEU A 754 43.20 -1.55 -38.13
CA LEU A 754 42.69 -0.26 -37.70
C LEU A 754 42.30 0.60 -38.91
N ALA A 755 41.13 1.23 -38.87
CA ALA A 755 40.74 2.20 -39.90
C ALA A 755 41.55 3.50 -39.72
N PRO A 756 42.11 4.06 -40.81
CA PRO A 756 43.05 5.20 -40.71
C PRO A 756 42.40 6.54 -40.32
N ASP A 757 41.11 6.72 -40.59
CA ASP A 757 40.38 8.00 -40.38
C ASP A 757 39.10 7.77 -39.55
N LEU A 758 39.25 7.51 -38.25
CA LEU A 758 38.10 7.39 -37.35
C LEU A 758 37.75 8.75 -36.74
N PRO A 759 36.45 9.13 -36.70
CA PRO A 759 36.05 10.27 -35.90
C PRO A 759 36.24 9.97 -34.40
N PRO A 760 36.60 10.97 -33.59
CA PRO A 760 36.81 10.78 -32.16
C PRO A 760 35.50 10.40 -31.47
N VAL A 761 35.59 9.72 -30.33
CA VAL A 761 34.46 9.39 -29.46
C VAL A 761 34.53 10.24 -28.22
N LEU A 762 33.39 10.76 -27.75
CA LEU A 762 33.33 11.46 -26.46
C LEU A 762 33.39 10.45 -25.32
N GLY A 763 34.43 10.53 -24.49
CA GLY A 763 34.64 9.56 -23.43
C GLY A 763 35.91 9.72 -22.63
N ASP A 764 36.09 8.77 -21.72
CA ASP A 764 37.30 8.59 -20.92
C ASP A 764 38.18 7.51 -21.58
N ALA A 765 39.36 7.92 -22.05
CA ALA A 765 40.31 7.04 -22.73
C ALA A 765 40.76 5.87 -21.84
N SER A 766 40.87 6.08 -20.52
CA SER A 766 41.28 5.05 -19.57
C SER A 766 40.19 3.98 -19.40
N GLN A 767 38.93 4.39 -19.31
CA GLN A 767 37.80 3.47 -19.20
C GLN A 767 37.60 2.66 -20.48
N LEU A 768 37.68 3.31 -21.65
CA LEU A 768 37.60 2.60 -22.93
C LEU A 768 38.79 1.65 -23.12
N GLY A 769 40.00 2.05 -22.72
CA GLY A 769 41.17 1.18 -22.71
C GLY A 769 41.03 -0.03 -21.78
N GLN A 770 40.35 0.14 -20.64
CA GLN A 770 40.02 -0.95 -19.74
C GLN A 770 39.06 -1.97 -20.37
N VAL A 771 38.07 -1.52 -21.14
CA VAL A 771 37.16 -2.42 -21.89
C VAL A 771 37.95 -3.26 -22.88
N VAL A 772 38.81 -2.66 -23.69
CA VAL A 772 39.65 -3.36 -24.67
C VAL A 772 40.58 -4.36 -23.97
N THR A 773 41.26 -3.94 -22.91
CA THR A 773 42.15 -4.78 -22.10
C THR A 773 41.42 -6.00 -21.53
N ASN A 774 40.24 -5.81 -20.94
CA ASN A 774 39.46 -6.90 -20.36
C ASN A 774 39.04 -7.93 -21.41
N LEU A 775 38.63 -7.48 -22.60
CA LEU A 775 38.27 -8.38 -23.69
C LEU A 775 39.49 -9.15 -24.24
N LEU A 776 40.66 -8.51 -24.32
CA LEU A 776 41.91 -9.17 -24.72
C LEU A 776 42.39 -10.21 -23.71
N VAL A 777 42.29 -9.92 -22.41
CA VAL A 777 42.61 -10.90 -21.35
C VAL A 777 41.61 -12.06 -21.38
N ASN A 778 40.32 -11.79 -21.59
CA ASN A 778 39.31 -12.85 -21.74
C ASN A 778 39.59 -13.73 -22.96
N ALA A 779 39.98 -13.13 -24.09
CA ALA A 779 40.37 -13.85 -25.30
C ALA A 779 41.62 -14.70 -25.07
N GLN A 780 42.65 -14.17 -24.39
CA GLN A 780 43.86 -14.92 -24.03
C GLN A 780 43.49 -16.18 -23.23
N GLN A 781 42.70 -16.00 -22.16
CA GLN A 781 42.32 -17.10 -21.28
C GLN A 781 41.46 -18.15 -22.01
N ALA A 782 40.57 -17.71 -22.91
CA ALA A 782 39.77 -18.63 -23.72
C ALA A 782 40.64 -19.47 -24.70
N LEU A 783 41.82 -18.96 -25.06
CA LEU A 783 42.77 -19.62 -25.96
C LEU A 783 43.79 -20.53 -25.24
N GLU A 784 43.86 -20.51 -23.91
CA GLU A 784 44.85 -21.29 -23.14
C GLU A 784 44.76 -22.80 -23.40
N GLU A 785 43.55 -23.34 -23.52
CA GLU A 785 43.28 -24.77 -23.73
C GLU A 785 43.16 -25.16 -25.22
N VAL A 786 43.27 -24.18 -26.13
CA VAL A 786 43.14 -24.41 -27.56
C VAL A 786 44.45 -24.98 -28.11
N SER A 787 44.36 -26.16 -28.73
CA SER A 787 45.48 -26.88 -29.34
C SER A 787 45.76 -26.48 -30.80
N SER A 788 44.81 -25.84 -31.46
CA SER A 788 44.99 -25.24 -32.79
C SER A 788 45.70 -23.89 -32.70
N ARG A 789 46.18 -23.40 -33.85
CA ARG A 789 46.81 -22.07 -33.99
C ARG A 789 45.92 -20.99 -33.37
N ARG A 790 46.41 -20.29 -32.35
CA ARG A 790 45.66 -19.30 -31.55
C ARG A 790 45.72 -17.94 -32.23
N ARG A 791 44.58 -17.26 -32.36
CA ARG A 791 44.49 -15.98 -33.05
C ARG A 791 43.51 -15.04 -32.38
N VAL A 792 43.92 -13.77 -32.25
CA VAL A 792 43.06 -12.66 -31.88
C VAL A 792 43.12 -11.60 -32.99
N GLU A 793 41.96 -11.18 -33.48
CA GLU A 793 41.80 -10.12 -34.47
C GLU A 793 41.13 -8.90 -33.82
N ILE A 794 41.72 -7.73 -34.01
CA ILE A 794 41.20 -6.44 -33.55
C ILE A 794 41.01 -5.56 -34.76
N SER A 795 39.79 -5.05 -34.95
CA SER A 795 39.48 -4.15 -36.06
C SER A 795 38.60 -2.99 -35.64
N THR A 796 38.88 -1.81 -36.19
CA THR A 796 38.07 -0.60 -35.99
C THR A 796 37.42 -0.17 -37.31
N GLU A 797 36.18 0.31 -37.25
CA GLU A 797 35.44 0.79 -38.43
C GLU A 797 34.52 1.97 -38.05
N PHE A 798 34.27 2.87 -38.99
CA PHE A 798 33.27 3.93 -38.86
C PHE A 798 32.05 3.60 -39.72
N ASP A 799 30.92 3.34 -39.06
CA ASP A 799 29.63 3.09 -39.68
C ASP A 799 28.95 4.42 -40.02
N LYS A 800 29.16 4.89 -41.25
CA LYS A 800 28.61 6.17 -41.76
C LYS A 800 27.08 6.28 -41.67
N PRO A 801 26.28 5.25 -42.05
CA PRO A 801 24.82 5.28 -41.89
C PRO A 801 24.35 5.49 -40.45
N ASP A 802 24.97 4.81 -39.49
CA ASP A 802 24.56 4.84 -38.08
C ASP A 802 25.28 5.91 -37.26
N GLY A 803 26.30 6.57 -37.81
CA GLY A 803 27.10 7.61 -37.15
C GLY A 803 27.92 7.07 -35.96
N ARG A 804 28.38 5.81 -36.05
CA ARG A 804 29.01 5.11 -34.91
C ARG A 804 30.40 4.57 -35.24
N VAL A 805 31.29 4.61 -34.26
CA VAL A 805 32.60 3.95 -34.30
C VAL A 805 32.47 2.56 -33.67
N ASN A 806 32.87 1.52 -34.40
CA ASN A 806 32.83 0.14 -33.93
C ASN A 806 34.26 -0.36 -33.65
N ILE A 807 34.44 -1.00 -32.50
CA ILE A 807 35.63 -1.77 -32.13
C ILE A 807 35.22 -3.24 -32.10
N THR A 808 35.85 -4.07 -32.93
CA THR A 808 35.61 -5.52 -32.97
C THR A 808 36.84 -6.25 -32.44
N ILE A 809 36.62 -7.13 -31.46
CA ILE A 809 37.64 -8.06 -30.94
C ILE A 809 37.13 -9.47 -31.17
N ARG A 810 37.90 -10.28 -31.88
CA ARG A 810 37.54 -11.65 -32.25
C ARG A 810 38.63 -12.64 -31.88
N ASP A 811 38.27 -13.68 -31.15
CA ASP A 811 39.12 -14.84 -30.90
C ASP A 811 38.67 -16.05 -31.73
N ASN A 812 39.52 -17.08 -31.78
CA ASN A 812 39.18 -18.40 -32.32
C ASN A 812 39.13 -19.48 -31.23
N GLY A 813 38.68 -19.11 -30.03
CA GLY A 813 38.53 -19.99 -28.89
C GLY A 813 37.32 -20.93 -28.97
N PRO A 814 36.93 -21.58 -27.85
CA PRO A 814 35.81 -22.51 -27.78
C PRO A 814 34.44 -21.85 -28.00
N GLY A 815 34.35 -20.51 -27.93
CA GLY A 815 33.10 -19.78 -28.08
C GLY A 815 32.18 -19.90 -26.86
N ILE A 816 31.00 -19.28 -26.95
CA ILE A 816 30.03 -19.14 -25.85
C ILE A 816 28.71 -19.83 -26.23
N PRO A 817 28.24 -20.83 -25.44
CA PRO A 817 26.95 -21.51 -25.63
C PRO A 817 25.75 -20.55 -25.64
N ALA A 818 24.69 -20.89 -26.40
CA ALA A 818 23.55 -19.99 -26.64
C ALA A 818 22.76 -19.62 -25.38
N ASP A 819 22.64 -20.55 -24.45
CA ASP A 819 22.03 -20.40 -23.12
C ASP A 819 22.82 -19.47 -22.20
N LEU A 820 24.13 -19.33 -22.42
CA LEU A 820 25.00 -18.48 -21.59
C LEU A 820 25.16 -17.05 -22.13
N LYS A 821 24.79 -16.78 -23.39
CA LYS A 821 25.01 -15.47 -24.05
C LYS A 821 24.37 -14.28 -23.34
N ALA A 822 23.19 -14.47 -22.73
CA ALA A 822 22.53 -13.42 -21.96
C ALA A 822 23.16 -13.25 -20.57
N ARG A 823 23.63 -14.36 -19.99
CA ARG A 823 24.10 -14.43 -18.61
C ARG A 823 25.54 -13.98 -18.42
N ILE A 824 26.38 -14.01 -19.46
CA ILE A 824 27.80 -13.58 -19.34
C ILE A 824 27.98 -12.09 -18.96
N PHE A 825 26.93 -11.28 -19.12
CA PHE A 825 26.93 -9.88 -18.73
C PHE A 825 26.31 -9.68 -17.33
N GLU A 826 25.79 -10.74 -16.70
CA GLU A 826 25.32 -10.71 -15.31
C GLU A 826 26.54 -10.53 -14.36
N PRO A 827 26.45 -9.67 -13.35
CA PRO A 827 27.50 -9.54 -12.34
C PRO A 827 27.77 -10.87 -11.63
N LEU A 828 29.05 -11.17 -11.36
CA LEU A 828 29.52 -12.38 -10.65
C LEU A 828 29.28 -13.70 -11.39
N PHE A 829 28.76 -13.67 -12.62
CA PHE A 829 28.60 -14.86 -13.44
C PHE A 829 29.95 -15.28 -14.06
N THR A 830 30.41 -16.50 -13.77
CA THR A 830 31.65 -17.06 -14.33
C THR A 830 31.48 -18.55 -14.64
N THR A 831 32.06 -18.99 -15.75
CA THR A 831 32.14 -20.41 -16.13
C THR A 831 33.45 -21.07 -15.71
N LYS A 832 34.34 -20.34 -15.01
CA LYS A 832 35.68 -20.79 -14.62
C LYS A 832 35.70 -21.25 -13.15
N GLY A 833 36.58 -22.20 -12.82
CA GLY A 833 36.72 -22.76 -11.47
C GLY A 833 37.05 -21.70 -10.40
N VAL A 834 36.76 -22.03 -9.13
CA VAL A 834 36.96 -21.13 -7.97
C VAL A 834 38.36 -20.54 -7.97
N GLY A 835 38.47 -19.21 -8.09
CA GLY A 835 39.73 -18.46 -8.10
C GLY A 835 40.32 -18.09 -9.47
N SER A 836 39.72 -18.53 -10.59
CA SER A 836 40.24 -18.30 -11.95
C SER A 836 39.44 -17.29 -12.81
N GLY A 837 38.23 -16.92 -12.38
CA GLY A 837 37.44 -15.85 -13.00
C GLY A 837 36.52 -15.18 -11.98
N THR A 838 36.54 -13.85 -11.91
CA THR A 838 35.72 -13.07 -10.96
C THR A 838 34.28 -12.91 -11.41
N GLY A 839 33.98 -13.13 -12.69
CA GLY A 839 32.65 -12.94 -13.27
C GLY A 839 32.20 -11.48 -13.36
N ILE A 840 33.11 -10.52 -13.12
CA ILE A 840 32.77 -9.09 -13.08
C ILE A 840 33.19 -8.36 -14.37
N GLY A 841 34.22 -8.84 -15.06
CA GLY A 841 34.85 -8.11 -16.17
C GLY A 841 33.90 -7.73 -17.30
N LEU A 842 33.03 -8.64 -17.74
CA LEU A 842 32.08 -8.38 -18.84
C LEU A 842 30.90 -7.48 -18.43
N ALA A 843 30.42 -7.61 -17.19
CA ALA A 843 29.42 -6.72 -16.62
C ALA A 843 29.94 -5.27 -16.55
N LEU A 844 31.21 -5.10 -16.15
CA LEU A 844 31.89 -3.81 -16.17
C LEU A 844 32.03 -3.25 -17.59
N CYS A 845 32.43 -4.09 -18.56
CA CYS A 845 32.52 -3.68 -19.96
C CYS A 845 31.19 -3.16 -20.50
N ASN A 846 30.08 -3.86 -20.22
CA ASN A 846 28.76 -3.41 -20.67
C ASN A 846 28.41 -2.05 -20.06
N ARG A 847 28.65 -1.86 -18.76
CA ARG A 847 28.36 -0.60 -18.07
C ARG A 847 29.20 0.58 -18.58
N ILE A 848 30.52 0.40 -18.75
CA ILE A 848 31.39 1.46 -19.28
C ILE A 848 30.89 1.87 -20.68
N VAL A 849 30.58 0.91 -21.54
CA VAL A 849 30.09 1.19 -22.90
C VAL A 849 28.74 1.90 -22.88
N GLU A 850 27.81 1.52 -21.99
CA GLU A 850 26.52 2.19 -21.81
C GLU A 850 26.66 3.65 -21.33
N VAL A 851 27.54 3.91 -20.35
CA VAL A 851 27.85 5.27 -19.86
C VAL A 851 28.36 6.17 -20.99
N HIS A 852 29.07 5.60 -21.96
CA HIS A 852 29.57 6.29 -23.15
C HIS A 852 28.54 6.37 -24.30
N GLY A 853 27.26 6.08 -24.05
CA GLY A 853 26.19 6.11 -25.06
C GLY A 853 26.30 5.00 -26.12
N GLY A 854 27.11 3.97 -25.83
CA GLY A 854 27.39 2.86 -26.71
C GLY A 854 26.62 1.59 -26.37
N LYS A 855 26.87 0.53 -27.16
CA LYS A 855 26.39 -0.84 -26.87
C LYS A 855 27.47 -1.86 -27.20
N ILE A 856 27.58 -2.91 -26.38
CA ILE A 856 28.40 -4.08 -26.69
C ILE A 856 27.52 -5.22 -27.22
N LYS A 857 27.92 -5.85 -28.32
CA LYS A 857 27.22 -6.99 -28.90
C LYS A 857 28.17 -8.19 -28.95
N LEU A 858 27.68 -9.34 -28.51
CA LEU A 858 28.35 -10.61 -28.70
C LEU A 858 27.77 -11.34 -29.93
N ASP A 859 28.65 -11.81 -30.79
CA ASP A 859 28.37 -12.87 -31.76
C ASP A 859 29.32 -14.03 -31.48
N SER A 860 28.79 -15.18 -31.07
CA SER A 860 29.61 -16.36 -30.77
C SER A 860 28.85 -17.63 -31.11
N ARG A 861 29.59 -18.64 -31.54
CA ARG A 861 29.10 -20.00 -31.75
C ARG A 861 30.12 -20.95 -31.15
N GLU A 862 29.64 -21.99 -30.51
CA GLU A 862 30.47 -23.03 -29.90
C GLU A 862 31.41 -23.64 -30.97
N GLY A 863 32.70 -23.70 -30.66
CA GLY A 863 33.78 -24.13 -31.57
C GLY A 863 34.27 -23.10 -32.59
N TYR A 864 33.69 -21.89 -32.66
CA TYR A 864 34.03 -20.86 -33.66
C TYR A 864 34.54 -19.54 -33.04
N GLY A 865 34.83 -19.54 -31.73
CA GLY A 865 35.31 -18.37 -30.98
C GLY A 865 34.23 -17.36 -30.59
N ALA A 866 34.64 -16.28 -29.95
CA ALA A 866 33.78 -15.15 -29.63
C ALA A 866 34.16 -13.89 -30.42
N ARG A 867 33.15 -13.13 -30.82
CA ARG A 867 33.29 -11.83 -31.47
C ARG A 867 32.52 -10.80 -30.65
N PHE A 868 33.24 -9.89 -30.01
CA PHE A 868 32.66 -8.74 -29.32
C PHE A 868 32.73 -7.51 -30.23
N VAL A 869 31.62 -6.79 -30.34
CA VAL A 869 31.48 -5.56 -31.13
C VAL A 869 31.01 -4.45 -30.21
N ILE A 870 31.90 -3.52 -29.89
CA ILE A 870 31.61 -2.31 -29.11
C ILE A 870 31.23 -1.21 -30.10
N ARG A 871 30.08 -0.57 -29.94
CA ARG A 871 29.61 0.52 -30.80
C ARG A 871 29.47 1.80 -30.01
N LEU A 872 30.17 2.85 -30.40
CA LEU A 872 30.20 4.14 -29.69
C LEU A 872 29.74 5.27 -30.63
N PRO A 873 29.05 6.30 -30.13
CA PRO A 873 28.64 7.45 -30.93
C PRO A 873 29.87 8.30 -31.33
N ALA A 874 29.97 8.66 -32.61
CA ALA A 874 31.04 9.55 -33.08
C ALA A 874 30.81 11.00 -32.64
N SER A 875 31.89 11.70 -32.33
CA SER A 875 31.92 13.13 -31.95
C SER A 875 32.47 13.99 -33.08
N THR A 876 32.03 15.27 -33.10
CA THR A 876 32.54 16.31 -34.00
C THR A 876 33.66 17.15 -33.39
N LEU A 877 34.01 16.92 -32.12
CA LEU A 877 35.06 17.66 -31.42
C LEU A 877 36.42 17.02 -31.69
N THR A 878 37.42 17.81 -32.10
CA THR A 878 38.79 17.30 -32.37
C THR A 878 39.54 16.96 -31.09
N SER A 879 40.17 15.78 -31.05
CA SER A 879 41.11 15.35 -30.00
C SER A 879 42.35 16.27 -29.98
N ARG A 880 42.88 16.54 -28.78
CA ARG A 880 44.12 17.29 -28.57
C ARG A 880 45.20 16.29 -28.13
N ALA A 881 46.29 16.21 -28.88
CA ALA A 881 47.45 15.38 -28.54
C ALA A 881 48.12 15.87 -27.23
N PRO A 882 48.60 14.97 -26.35
CA PRO A 882 49.45 15.35 -25.23
C PRO A 882 50.85 15.77 -25.73
N GLU A 883 51.37 16.88 -25.21
CA GLU A 883 52.77 17.30 -25.40
C GLU A 883 53.71 16.34 -24.65
N GLU A 884 54.73 15.82 -25.36
CA GLU A 884 55.87 15.12 -24.78
C GLU A 884 56.71 16.09 -23.93
N VAL A 885 56.90 15.78 -22.65
CA VAL A 885 57.78 16.53 -21.73
C VAL A 885 59.20 15.97 -21.84
N GLU A 886 60.17 16.85 -22.13
CA GLU A 886 61.60 16.58 -22.27
C GLU A 886 62.29 16.13 -20.97
N GLU A 887 63.42 15.43 -21.15
CA GLU A 887 64.27 14.78 -20.15
C GLU A 887 64.81 15.70 -19.02
N ALA A 888 64.78 15.13 -17.81
CA ALA A 888 65.20 15.67 -16.52
C ALA A 888 66.61 16.30 -16.46
N ARG A 889 66.73 17.43 -15.75
CA ARG A 889 68.00 18.01 -15.29
C ARG A 889 68.55 17.25 -14.08
N ASN A 890 69.85 16.95 -14.08
CA ASN A 890 70.57 16.44 -12.91
C ASN A 890 70.59 17.47 -11.78
N ILE A 891 70.06 17.09 -10.60
CA ILE A 891 70.09 17.88 -9.36
C ILE A 891 71.27 17.38 -8.49
N ASP A 892 72.06 18.32 -7.98
CA ASP A 892 73.39 18.10 -7.38
C ASP A 892 73.40 18.23 -5.84
N HIS A 893 72.25 18.01 -5.16
CA HIS A 893 72.09 18.12 -3.69
C HIS A 893 71.14 17.01 -3.18
N PRO A 894 71.33 16.47 -1.97
CA PRO A 894 70.38 15.53 -1.37
C PRO A 894 69.08 16.26 -1.04
N LEU A 895 68.02 15.96 -1.79
CA LEU A 895 66.71 16.58 -1.66
C LEU A 895 65.97 16.00 -0.45
N ARG A 896 65.28 16.88 0.30
CA ARG A 896 64.58 16.54 1.54
C ARG A 896 63.08 16.42 1.29
N VAL A 897 62.49 15.27 1.59
CA VAL A 897 61.07 14.98 1.36
C VAL A 897 60.35 14.79 2.70
N LEU A 898 59.20 15.45 2.86
CA LEU A 898 58.31 15.24 4.01
C LEU A 898 57.15 14.32 3.58
N VAL A 899 57.00 13.19 4.26
CA VAL A 899 55.88 12.25 4.08
C VAL A 899 54.92 12.41 5.26
N ILE A 900 53.63 12.53 4.98
CA ILE A 900 52.59 12.74 5.98
C ILE A 900 51.47 11.73 5.75
N ASP A 901 51.31 10.78 6.66
CA ASP A 901 50.29 9.74 6.62
C ASP A 901 49.98 9.33 8.07
N ASP A 902 48.71 9.16 8.43
CA ASP A 902 48.32 8.76 9.78
C ASP A 902 48.50 7.26 10.04
N GLU A 903 48.70 6.49 8.96
CA GLU A 903 49.03 5.08 9.02
C GLU A 903 50.56 4.89 8.96
N GLU A 904 51.14 4.55 10.13
CA GLU A 904 52.59 4.45 10.32
C GLU A 904 53.27 3.51 9.30
N ASP A 905 52.65 2.36 9.02
CA ASP A 905 53.16 1.38 8.04
C ASP A 905 53.24 1.94 6.60
N VAL A 906 52.33 2.86 6.25
CA VAL A 906 52.29 3.49 4.92
C VAL A 906 53.29 4.63 4.84
N ALA A 907 53.40 5.44 5.89
CA ALA A 907 54.42 6.48 6.01
C ALA A 907 55.83 5.88 5.92
N ASP A 908 56.07 4.77 6.63
CA ASP A 908 57.35 4.05 6.65
C ASP A 908 57.69 3.46 5.28
N LEU A 909 56.71 2.87 4.58
CA LEU A 909 56.90 2.37 3.23
C LEU A 909 57.30 3.49 2.25
N LEU A 910 56.59 4.62 2.29
CA LEU A 910 56.89 5.77 1.44
C LEU A 910 58.29 6.34 1.74
N ALA A 911 58.64 6.42 3.02
CA ALA A 911 59.98 6.83 3.45
C ALA A 911 61.04 5.88 2.91
N GLU A 912 60.88 4.57 3.09
CA GLU A 912 61.83 3.56 2.62
C GLU A 912 62.00 3.58 1.09
N ILE A 913 60.91 3.74 0.33
CA ILE A 913 60.94 3.86 -1.15
C ILE A 913 61.81 5.03 -1.61
N LEU A 914 61.70 6.16 -0.91
CA LEU A 914 62.38 7.43 -1.24
C LEU A 914 63.81 7.47 -0.72
N GLU A 915 64.09 6.92 0.46
CA GLU A 915 65.45 6.74 0.99
C GLU A 915 66.28 5.83 0.08
N LEU A 916 65.69 4.74 -0.43
CA LEU A 916 66.31 3.87 -1.44
C LEU A 916 66.58 4.61 -2.76
N ALA A 917 65.87 5.69 -3.05
CA ALA A 917 66.10 6.56 -4.21
C ALA A 917 67.15 7.66 -3.92
N GLY A 918 67.67 7.76 -2.70
CA GLY A 918 68.72 8.70 -2.31
C GLY A 918 68.22 10.02 -1.71
N TYR A 919 66.93 10.11 -1.36
CA TYR A 919 66.35 11.29 -0.69
C TYR A 919 66.53 11.23 0.83
N GLU A 920 66.61 12.40 1.47
CA GLU A 920 66.52 12.50 2.93
C GLU A 920 65.04 12.64 3.30
N VAL A 921 64.46 11.67 4.01
CA VAL A 921 63.01 11.63 4.24
C VAL A 921 62.69 11.82 5.71
N MET A 922 61.63 12.58 5.99
CA MET A 922 61.03 12.67 7.32
C MET A 922 59.56 12.29 7.24
N ALA A 923 59.09 11.49 8.21
CA ALA A 923 57.70 11.08 8.31
C ALA A 923 56.98 11.85 9.43
N ALA A 924 55.70 12.15 9.22
CA ALA A 924 54.81 12.77 10.21
C ALA A 924 53.46 12.06 10.23
N GLY A 925 52.97 11.69 11.43
CA GLY A 925 51.71 10.98 11.62
C GLY A 925 50.44 11.85 11.53
N SER A 926 50.59 13.17 11.37
CA SER A 926 49.46 14.09 11.27
C SER A 926 49.85 15.41 10.60
N GLY A 927 48.87 16.11 10.03
CA GLY A 927 49.10 17.45 9.48
C GLY A 927 49.60 18.46 10.53
N ALA A 928 49.23 18.29 11.80
CA ALA A 928 49.70 19.15 12.89
C ALA A 928 51.18 18.92 13.21
N ASP A 929 51.65 17.67 13.15
CA ASP A 929 53.07 17.31 13.31
C ASP A 929 53.90 17.81 12.13
N ALA A 930 53.36 17.65 10.92
CA ALA A 930 53.97 18.16 9.71
C ALA A 930 54.19 19.68 9.76
N LEU A 931 53.20 20.47 10.20
CA LEU A 931 53.38 21.92 10.36
C LEU A 931 54.50 22.27 11.34
N ARG A 932 54.61 21.54 12.47
CA ARG A 932 55.71 21.75 13.44
C ARG A 932 57.08 21.43 12.85
N LEU A 933 57.18 20.45 11.95
CA LEU A 933 58.41 20.13 11.23
C LEU A 933 58.75 21.19 10.19
N ILE A 934 57.76 21.61 9.39
CA ILE A 934 57.92 22.65 8.35
C ILE A 934 58.30 24.02 8.95
N GLU A 935 57.95 24.29 10.20
CA GLU A 935 58.38 25.49 10.93
C GLU A 935 59.83 25.42 11.44
N ARG A 936 60.38 24.22 11.62
CA ARG A 936 61.72 24.00 12.16
C ARG A 936 62.76 23.74 11.07
N GLU A 937 62.33 23.17 9.97
CA GLU A 937 63.17 22.65 8.90
C GLU A 937 62.58 22.98 7.52
N ASP A 938 63.43 23.03 6.51
CA ASP A 938 63.03 23.23 5.12
C ASP A 938 63.00 21.89 4.38
N PHE A 939 62.00 21.76 3.50
CA PHE A 939 61.72 20.57 2.69
C PHE A 939 61.57 20.98 1.23
N ASP A 940 62.01 20.12 0.32
CA ASP A 940 61.91 20.34 -1.12
C ASP A 940 60.57 19.85 -1.67
N VAL A 941 60.01 18.76 -1.11
CA VAL A 941 58.75 18.14 -1.54
C VAL A 941 57.94 17.68 -0.33
N VAL A 942 56.61 17.79 -0.42
CA VAL A 942 55.68 17.24 0.59
C VAL A 942 54.75 16.23 -0.06
N LEU A 943 54.70 15.01 0.47
CA LEU A 943 53.70 13.99 0.15
C LEU A 943 52.74 13.86 1.33
N SER A 944 51.45 14.10 1.12
CA SER A 944 50.45 14.10 2.20
C SER A 944 49.27 13.20 1.88
N ASP A 945 48.76 12.44 2.85
CA ASP A 945 47.40 11.90 2.73
C ASP A 945 46.38 13.05 2.72
N VAL A 946 45.28 12.84 2.01
CA VAL A 946 44.12 13.73 1.96
C VAL A 946 43.34 13.62 3.25
N ARG A 947 43.22 12.42 3.83
CA ARG A 947 42.34 12.14 4.96
C ARG A 947 43.15 11.74 6.18
N MET A 948 43.36 12.70 7.09
CA MET A 948 44.11 12.47 8.32
C MET A 948 43.34 13.08 9.52
N PRO A 949 43.42 12.50 10.72
CA PRO A 949 42.80 13.05 11.93
C PRO A 949 43.42 14.40 12.33
N HIS A 950 42.62 15.21 13.01
CA HIS A 950 42.94 16.55 13.51
C HIS A 950 43.15 17.64 12.44
N LEU A 951 44.11 17.45 11.53
CA LEU A 951 44.38 18.36 10.41
C LEU A 951 44.48 17.55 9.12
N ASP A 952 43.44 17.65 8.28
CA ASP A 952 43.35 16.94 7.01
C ASP A 952 44.23 17.60 5.92
N GLY A 953 44.52 16.85 4.84
CA GLY A 953 45.32 17.33 3.71
C GLY A 953 44.82 18.66 3.11
N PRO A 954 43.49 18.86 2.95
CA PRO A 954 42.93 20.15 2.54
C PRO A 954 43.24 21.32 3.45
N ALA A 955 43.08 21.14 4.76
CA ALA A 955 43.40 22.19 5.73
C ALA A 955 44.90 22.48 5.77
N LEU A 956 45.75 21.45 5.68
CA LEU A 956 47.21 21.60 5.59
C LEU A 956 47.61 22.39 4.34
N TYR A 957 47.07 22.04 3.17
CA TYR A 957 47.36 22.74 1.92
C TYR A 957 46.92 24.21 1.96
N GLY A 958 45.75 24.50 2.52
CA GLY A 958 45.29 25.88 2.73
C GLY A 958 46.26 26.71 3.57
N ILE A 959 46.76 26.13 4.68
CA ILE A 959 47.74 26.78 5.56
C ILE A 959 49.09 26.98 4.84
N LEU A 960 49.56 25.99 4.09
CA LEU A 960 50.81 26.10 3.34
C LEU A 960 50.72 27.13 2.22
N ARG A 961 49.60 27.21 1.51
CA ARG A 961 49.39 28.22 0.47
C ARG A 961 49.42 29.65 1.02
N GLU A 962 48.98 29.86 2.26
CA GLU A 962 49.07 31.16 2.94
C GLU A 962 50.47 31.46 3.50
N ARG A 963 51.16 30.45 4.06
CA ARG A 963 52.40 30.65 4.85
C ARG A 963 53.70 30.35 4.10
N LYS A 964 53.70 29.35 3.23
CA LYS A 964 54.85 28.90 2.41
C LYS A 964 54.34 28.46 1.01
N PRO A 965 53.92 29.41 0.15
CA PRO A 965 53.34 29.09 -1.16
C PRO A 965 54.27 28.26 -2.05
N GLU A 966 55.58 28.50 -1.98
CA GLU A 966 56.60 27.72 -2.71
C GLU A 966 56.57 26.22 -2.35
N LEU A 967 56.24 25.89 -1.09
CA LEU A 967 56.13 24.50 -0.64
C LEU A 967 54.75 23.89 -0.97
N ALA A 968 53.70 24.73 -1.02
CA ALA A 968 52.38 24.31 -1.47
C ALA A 968 52.39 23.91 -2.96
N ASP A 969 53.18 24.62 -3.78
CA ASP A 969 53.41 24.30 -5.20
C ASP A 969 54.29 23.05 -5.41
N ARG A 970 54.88 22.50 -4.34
CA ARG A 970 55.64 21.25 -4.33
C ARG A 970 55.01 20.17 -3.45
N LEU A 971 53.72 20.35 -3.12
CA LEU A 971 52.93 19.38 -2.37
C LEU A 971 52.16 18.47 -3.34
N ALA A 972 52.16 17.16 -3.06
CA ALA A 972 51.31 16.19 -3.74
C ALA A 972 50.59 15.30 -2.75
N PHE A 973 49.49 14.71 -3.21
CA PHE A 973 48.63 13.89 -2.36
C PHE A 973 48.81 12.38 -2.61
N VAL A 974 48.78 11.58 -1.55
CA VAL A 974 48.74 10.11 -1.63
C VAL A 974 47.46 9.64 -0.95
N THR A 975 46.46 9.19 -1.70
CA THR A 975 45.13 8.97 -1.11
C THR A 975 44.53 7.61 -1.43
N GLY A 976 43.86 7.02 -0.44
CA GLY A 976 42.96 5.87 -0.61
C GLY A 976 41.47 6.26 -0.69
N ASP A 977 41.12 7.55 -0.55
CA ASP A 977 39.73 8.07 -0.50
C ASP A 977 39.45 8.99 -1.71
N THR A 978 39.59 8.45 -2.93
CA THR A 978 39.15 9.13 -4.17
C THR A 978 37.61 9.10 -4.33
N MET A 979 36.90 8.48 -3.38
CA MET A 979 35.47 8.18 -3.44
C MET A 979 34.61 9.23 -2.72
N SER A 980 35.14 9.90 -1.71
CA SER A 980 34.44 10.99 -1.03
C SER A 980 34.22 12.19 -1.97
N PRO A 981 32.97 12.67 -2.16
CA PRO A 981 32.68 13.86 -2.96
C PRO A 981 33.45 15.11 -2.47
N LYS A 982 33.81 15.15 -1.19
CA LYS A 982 34.61 16.21 -0.57
C LYS A 982 36.08 16.14 -1.00
N ALA A 983 36.67 14.94 -1.00
CA ALA A 983 38.07 14.73 -1.39
C ALA A 983 38.27 15.00 -2.89
N ARG A 984 37.33 14.56 -3.73
CA ARG A 984 37.39 14.76 -5.19
C ARG A 984 37.29 16.23 -5.60
N ARG A 985 36.29 16.96 -5.08
CA ARG A 985 36.16 18.41 -5.34
C ARG A 985 37.40 19.18 -4.91
N PHE A 986 38.05 18.73 -3.84
CA PHE A 986 39.28 19.35 -3.37
C PHE A 986 40.45 19.10 -4.34
N LEU A 987 40.69 17.85 -4.75
CA LEU A 987 41.75 17.53 -5.72
C LEU A 987 41.54 18.26 -7.05
N GLU A 988 40.31 18.30 -7.57
CA GLU A 988 39.95 19.04 -8.80
C GLU A 988 40.16 20.56 -8.64
N SER A 989 39.98 21.11 -7.42
CA SER A 989 40.12 22.55 -7.17
C SER A 989 41.56 23.03 -6.93
N THR A 990 42.48 22.11 -6.63
CA THR A 990 43.86 22.45 -6.25
C THR A 990 44.86 22.28 -7.38
N ASP A 991 44.51 21.56 -8.45
CA ASP A 991 45.38 21.27 -9.61
C ASP A 991 46.75 20.66 -9.19
N ARG A 992 46.76 19.94 -8.06
CA ARG A 992 47.96 19.29 -7.53
C ARG A 992 47.98 17.81 -7.92
N PRO A 993 49.16 17.26 -8.24
CA PRO A 993 49.25 15.86 -8.63
C PRO A 993 49.02 14.96 -7.41
N TYR A 994 48.50 13.75 -7.67
CA TYR A 994 48.22 12.77 -6.62
C TYR A 994 48.49 11.33 -7.09
N ILE A 995 48.71 10.43 -6.13
CA ILE A 995 48.79 8.97 -6.32
C ILE A 995 47.64 8.30 -5.58
N GLU A 996 47.02 7.31 -6.22
CA GLU A 996 45.97 6.50 -5.62
C GLU A 996 46.58 5.25 -4.96
N LYS A 997 46.27 5.00 -3.69
CA LYS A 997 46.64 3.75 -3.00
C LYS A 997 45.92 2.57 -3.72
N PRO A 998 46.59 1.45 -4.07
CA PRO A 998 47.86 0.99 -3.51
C PRO A 998 49.15 1.54 -4.15
N ILE A 999 50.13 1.81 -3.28
CA ILE A 999 51.37 2.53 -3.59
C ILE A 999 52.32 1.69 -4.44
N ASN A 1000 52.71 2.26 -5.59
CA ASN A 1000 53.72 1.69 -6.48
C ASN A 1000 55.05 2.48 -6.36
N PRO A 1001 56.18 1.85 -5.98
CA PRO A 1001 57.47 2.52 -5.82
C PRO A 1001 57.92 3.34 -7.04
N LYS A 1002 57.56 2.91 -8.26
CA LYS A 1002 57.90 3.64 -9.49
C LYS A 1002 57.10 4.93 -9.65
N GLU A 1003 55.82 4.89 -9.30
CA GLU A 1003 54.92 6.05 -9.40
C GLU A 1003 55.30 7.12 -8.38
N VAL A 1004 55.64 6.72 -7.15
CA VAL A 1004 56.10 7.63 -6.10
C VAL A 1004 57.38 8.35 -6.51
N ARG A 1005 58.39 7.60 -7.00
CA ARG A 1005 59.66 8.19 -7.49
C ARG A 1005 59.41 9.15 -8.65
N GLY A 1006 58.56 8.78 -9.61
CA GLY A 1006 58.20 9.64 -10.74
C GLY A 1006 57.40 10.88 -10.35
N LEU A 1007 56.55 10.80 -9.33
CA LEU A 1007 55.81 11.94 -8.80
C LEU A 1007 56.75 12.96 -8.16
N VAL A 1008 57.67 12.52 -7.31
CA VAL A 1008 58.65 13.42 -6.65
C VAL A 1008 59.54 14.10 -7.69
N LEU A 1009 59.98 13.38 -8.72
CA LEU A 1009 60.75 13.97 -9.83
C LEU A 1009 59.96 15.06 -10.57
N ARG A 1010 58.68 14.81 -10.92
CA ARG A 1010 57.83 15.82 -11.57
C ARG A 1010 57.64 17.08 -10.74
N LEU A 1011 57.42 16.93 -9.43
CA LEU A 1011 57.27 18.06 -8.51
C LEU A 1011 58.54 18.92 -8.38
N LEU A 1012 59.70 18.32 -8.63
CA LEU A 1012 60.99 19.01 -8.63
C LEU A 1012 61.32 19.67 -9.97
N GLU A 1013 60.70 19.19 -11.07
CA GLU A 1013 60.86 19.73 -12.42
C GLU A 1013 59.90 20.89 -12.73
N GLU A 1014 58.71 20.90 -12.11
CA GLU A 1014 57.66 21.92 -12.29
C GLU A 1014 57.89 23.22 -11.48
N ALA A 1015 58.94 23.30 -10.67
CA ALA A 1015 59.27 24.45 -9.81
C ALA A 1015 60.57 25.15 -10.23
#